data_AF-A0A6G1SM74-F1
#
_entry.id   AF-A0A6G1SM74-F1
#
_cell.length_a   1.000
_cell.length_b   1.000
_cell.length_c   1.000
_cell.angle_alpha   90.00
_cell.angle_beta   90.00
_cell.angle_gamma   90.00
#
_symmetry.space_group_name_H-M   'P 1'
#
loop_
_entity.id
_entity.type
_entity.pdbx_description
1 polymer ?
#
loop_
_entity_poly.entity_id
_entity_poly.type
_entity_poly.pdbx_seq_one_letter_code
_entity_poly.pdbx_strand_id
1 'polypeptide(L)'
;NPSSNQQQQQQQSTGVTVHVGPPQSLPLPQAPSTPPASPPPSSTQMQSQHLAPTTTSSHSVTRGPIMHNTRGFLLTTTLSKIYNLLNVTEFALEMRDGISSRASCVACNAVVGLFLSPLYSKEVFSAAIRTVCVSFRIQSARVCAGLVDSFQDDFEYIRKNTKLTRDEVCGVVFGVDCARRQTYNLFWTVPIPEMPPSNPNHPNNQQRITSTGANSGNKPHGDKSSATTSSLPVSLDEHGLTSMEDAPDLFEYRKSGGAVMAAAASAPGSTTVSALPSSSSSSLASKKQLEDNKQPTLPSDGNNNNNNKDMAGQETALGLASSSSSSQPSLGSGSPTTSGLQEMSQLEQQQNKQLMMSQAAKKAAKMLSRPQYIFDDERQLPDGGGGEQSLSSSSPDDHHQHRSSFVHITDIHIDPFYETGSLNECNEPLCCRATSGPIPVNDKRRQAGKWGDYGNCDVPVRTLRNALNRIREQHSNAEYWLWTGDISPHDIWNITKAEAANHVRLVTKLVRTYSNGRPVFPVIGNHEAHPVNSFSPPEIKGKFSMSWLYDLLADEWSDWLPEDALKTLRVGGYYKLQIRKGFRIIALNTNYCARLNPWSFYDPVDPANQLKWLAEQLLEAELNQDKVHIIGHVPPDNRECTQAWLFNFINIVDRFRDTILAQFYGHTHRDEWRVIYSLARPDEPIGVQYIGPSITPFTENNPAYRIYHQNKQGLILDSETYYFNLTEANETPTSEPRWRFSYSTRAHLNMTYGLGPNQWHQYLQKLHEDDEQFDNFYKNFYRYSDVKLGQVCKNKCKYQLLSDLVLMHPYKTKPKPFLANRKTSNHHRDRHDHHHHHHHHHHH
;
A
#
# COMPACT_ATOMS: atom_id res chain seq x y z
N ASN A 1 36.35 -25.86 24.66
CA ASN A 1 36.59 -26.97 25.60
C ASN A 1 38.09 -27.21 25.66
N PRO A 2 38.77 -27.06 26.82
CA PRO A 2 38.31 -26.46 28.11
C PRO A 2 38.20 -24.91 27.93
N SER A 3 38.50 -23.94 28.82
CA SER A 3 38.92 -23.85 30.24
C SER A 3 38.50 -22.47 30.78
N SER A 4 38.17 -22.16 32.05
CA SER A 4 38.30 -22.76 33.40
C SER A 4 39.60 -22.49 34.18
N ASN A 5 39.57 -21.54 35.14
CA ASN A 5 40.42 -21.55 36.35
C ASN A 5 39.76 -20.78 37.54
N GLN A 6 40.26 -20.93 38.78
CA GLN A 6 39.50 -20.64 40.03
C GLN A 6 40.10 -19.58 40.99
N GLN A 7 39.19 -19.05 41.82
CA GLN A 7 39.28 -18.55 43.23
C GLN A 7 40.63 -18.41 43.95
N GLN A 8 40.72 -17.41 44.86
CA GLN A 8 41.07 -17.65 46.29
C GLN A 8 40.76 -16.45 47.24
N GLN A 9 40.11 -16.76 48.38
CA GLN A 9 40.36 -16.30 49.79
C GLN A 9 40.36 -14.78 50.15
N GLN A 10 40.06 -14.34 51.39
CA GLN A 10 39.75 -14.98 52.71
C GLN A 10 38.64 -14.12 53.44
N GLN A 11 38.38 -13.99 54.77
CA GLN A 11 39.01 -14.42 56.03
C GLN A 11 38.00 -14.83 57.15
N GLN A 12 37.90 -14.12 58.29
CA GLN A 12 37.41 -14.56 59.63
C GLN A 12 36.76 -13.37 60.41
N SER A 13 36.03 -13.46 61.55
CA SER A 13 36.26 -14.25 62.79
C SER A 13 35.01 -14.48 63.72
N THR A 14 35.25 -15.16 64.86
CA THR A 14 34.39 -15.68 65.96
C THR A 14 33.83 -14.62 66.97
N GLY A 15 32.93 -14.87 67.95
CA GLY A 15 32.13 -16.07 68.39
C GLY A 15 31.80 -16.11 69.93
N VAL A 16 30.75 -16.85 70.35
CA VAL A 16 30.33 -17.25 71.75
C VAL A 16 29.68 -16.14 72.65
N THR A 17 28.55 -16.20 73.41
CA THR A 17 27.44 -17.14 73.82
C THR A 17 27.38 -17.42 75.34
N VAL A 18 26.18 -17.45 76.00
CA VAL A 18 25.75 -18.17 77.26
C VAL A 18 24.35 -17.68 77.79
N HIS A 19 23.78 -18.30 78.85
CA HIS A 19 22.39 -18.23 79.39
C HIS A 19 22.12 -17.33 80.64
N VAL A 20 20.83 -17.06 80.95
CA VAL A 20 20.04 -17.48 82.17
C VAL A 20 18.52 -17.14 81.98
N GLY A 21 17.58 -17.77 82.72
CA GLY A 21 16.11 -17.55 82.70
C GLY A 21 15.41 -18.31 83.85
N PRO A 22 14.08 -18.64 83.84
CA PRO A 22 12.97 -18.28 82.92
C PRO A 22 12.01 -17.21 83.54
N PRO A 23 10.82 -17.41 84.21
CA PRO A 23 9.85 -18.54 84.38
C PRO A 23 8.31 -18.24 84.23
N GLN A 24 7.52 -19.21 83.71
CA GLN A 24 6.05 -19.47 83.93
C GLN A 24 4.99 -18.40 83.47
N SER A 25 3.75 -18.71 83.04
CA SER A 25 2.93 -19.96 83.05
C SER A 25 2.01 -20.13 81.77
N LEU A 26 1.12 -21.14 81.74
CA LEU A 26 0.37 -21.74 80.59
C LEU A 26 -1.18 -21.81 80.89
N PRO A 27 -2.15 -22.34 80.06
CA PRO A 27 -2.06 -23.34 78.96
C PRO A 27 -3.00 -23.23 77.70
N LEU A 28 -2.99 -24.31 76.89
CA LEU A 28 -3.59 -24.69 75.57
C LEU A 28 -5.11 -25.11 75.60
N PRO A 29 -5.80 -25.62 74.52
CA PRO A 29 -5.43 -26.18 73.17
C PRO A 29 -6.24 -25.56 71.96
N GLN A 30 -6.29 -25.98 70.67
CA GLN A 30 -5.93 -27.18 69.83
C GLN A 30 -6.92 -28.39 69.91
N ALA A 31 -7.08 -29.37 68.98
CA ALA A 31 -6.96 -29.63 67.51
C ALA A 31 -7.50 -31.10 67.26
N PRO A 32 -7.86 -31.66 66.05
CA PRO A 32 -6.90 -32.28 65.09
C PRO A 32 -7.45 -32.55 63.63
N SER A 33 -7.02 -33.65 62.94
CA SER A 33 -7.50 -34.18 61.62
C SER A 33 -7.65 -35.76 61.68
N THR A 34 -7.72 -36.65 60.65
CA THR A 34 -7.31 -36.70 59.21
C THR A 34 -8.05 -37.87 58.43
N PRO A 35 -8.30 -37.80 57.10
CA PRO A 35 -8.85 -38.89 56.23
C PRO A 35 -7.74 -39.72 55.48
N PRO A 36 -7.96 -40.65 54.49
CA PRO A 36 -9.17 -41.11 53.74
C PRO A 36 -9.32 -42.67 53.49
N ALA A 37 -10.29 -43.12 52.64
CA ALA A 37 -10.41 -44.49 52.06
C ALA A 37 -11.34 -44.55 50.79
N SER A 38 -11.55 -45.72 50.14
CA SER A 38 -12.30 -45.88 48.85
C SER A 38 -13.18 -47.19 48.77
N PRO A 39 -13.55 -47.74 47.57
CA PRO A 39 -14.89 -47.75 46.90
C PRO A 39 -15.65 -49.13 46.99
N PRO A 40 -16.73 -49.49 46.21
CA PRO A 40 -17.56 -48.79 45.21
C PRO A 40 -19.04 -48.55 45.68
N PRO A 41 -20.18 -49.22 45.28
CA PRO A 41 -20.50 -50.34 44.36
C PRO A 41 -21.21 -49.91 43.03
N SER A 42 -22.27 -50.60 42.54
CA SER A 42 -22.88 -50.41 41.20
C SER A 42 -24.42 -50.55 41.06
N SER A 43 -24.96 -49.92 40.00
CA SER A 43 -26.10 -50.34 39.13
C SER A 43 -27.50 -50.66 39.69
N THR A 44 -28.51 -49.90 39.24
CA THR A 44 -29.79 -50.45 38.72
C THR A 44 -30.40 -49.51 37.66
N GLN A 45 -31.11 -50.06 36.67
CA GLN A 45 -31.95 -49.31 35.72
C GLN A 45 -33.39 -49.20 36.26
N MET A 46 -34.16 -48.21 35.80
CA MET A 46 -35.60 -48.44 35.56
C MET A 46 -36.15 -47.54 34.44
N GLN A 47 -37.28 -47.94 33.85
CA GLN A 47 -37.81 -47.41 32.59
C GLN A 47 -39.12 -46.62 32.81
N SER A 48 -39.39 -45.70 31.87
CA SER A 48 -40.71 -45.28 31.35
C SER A 48 -41.99 -45.39 32.20
N GLN A 49 -42.73 -44.28 32.31
CA GLN A 49 -44.08 -44.12 31.73
C GLN A 49 -44.46 -42.61 31.77
N HIS A 50 -44.75 -41.99 30.61
CA HIS A 50 -46.09 -41.80 30.03
C HIS A 50 -47.07 -40.97 30.87
N LEU A 51 -47.27 -39.72 30.44
CA LEU A 51 -48.57 -39.02 30.48
C LEU A 51 -48.58 -37.93 29.39
N ALA A 52 -49.74 -37.71 28.77
CA ALA A 52 -49.97 -36.77 27.67
C ALA A 52 -51.46 -36.31 27.70
N PRO A 53 -51.93 -35.47 26.77
CA PRO A 53 -51.75 -34.02 26.84
C PRO A 53 -53.08 -33.26 26.98
N THR A 54 -53.02 -31.98 27.35
CA THR A 54 -54.17 -31.06 27.25
C THR A 54 -53.99 -30.08 26.09
N THR A 55 -55.06 -29.87 25.32
CA THR A 55 -55.05 -29.12 24.05
C THR A 55 -55.86 -27.82 24.14
N THR A 56 -55.30 -26.72 23.64
CA THR A 56 -56.08 -25.53 23.26
C THR A 56 -55.57 -24.92 21.96
N SER A 57 -56.51 -24.40 21.16
CA SER A 57 -56.39 -23.69 19.88
C SER A 57 -55.12 -22.83 19.72
N SER A 58 -54.32 -22.92 18.65
CA SER A 58 -54.62 -22.82 17.21
C SER A 58 -54.91 -21.39 16.70
N HIS A 59 -53.84 -20.65 16.37
CA HIS A 59 -53.89 -19.55 15.41
C HIS A 59 -52.99 -19.86 14.21
N SER A 60 -53.53 -19.66 13.02
CA SER A 60 -52.94 -20.11 11.75
C SER A 60 -52.02 -19.06 11.14
N VAL A 61 -50.71 -19.18 11.37
CA VAL A 61 -49.74 -18.61 10.43
C VAL A 61 -49.63 -19.57 9.24
N THR A 62 -50.12 -19.13 8.08
CA THR A 62 -49.97 -19.87 6.82
C THR A 62 -48.48 -19.99 6.48
N ARG A 63 -47.90 -21.18 6.72
CA ARG A 63 -46.62 -21.56 6.11
C ARG A 63 -46.78 -21.60 4.59
N GLY A 64 -46.36 -20.53 3.92
CA GLY A 64 -46.02 -20.61 2.51
C GLY A 64 -44.99 -21.74 2.30
N PRO A 65 -45.00 -22.41 1.14
CA PRO A 65 -44.11 -23.55 0.91
C PRO A 65 -42.66 -23.10 1.05
N ILE A 66 -41.91 -23.76 1.95
CA ILE A 66 -40.45 -23.62 2.01
C ILE A 66 -39.90 -24.28 0.74
N MET A 67 -39.80 -23.49 -0.33
CA MET A 67 -38.91 -23.84 -1.44
C MET A 67 -37.49 -23.83 -0.90
N HIS A 68 -37.02 -25.00 -0.49
CA HIS A 68 -35.59 -25.25 -0.34
C HIS A 68 -34.93 -24.80 -1.65
N ASN A 69 -34.08 -23.78 -1.58
CA ASN A 69 -33.37 -23.26 -2.74
C ASN A 69 -32.35 -24.32 -3.21
N THR A 70 -32.79 -25.30 -3.99
CA THR A 70 -31.98 -26.44 -4.42
C THR A 70 -30.75 -26.00 -5.21
N ARG A 71 -30.85 -24.88 -5.95
CA ARG A 71 -29.71 -24.27 -6.64
C ARG A 71 -28.69 -23.69 -5.66
N GLY A 72 -29.14 -22.95 -4.64
CA GLY A 72 -28.28 -22.45 -3.57
C GLY A 72 -27.63 -23.56 -2.76
N PHE A 73 -28.40 -24.58 -2.35
CA PHE A 73 -27.87 -25.75 -1.66
C PHE A 73 -26.83 -26.51 -2.51
N LEU A 74 -27.08 -26.70 -3.81
CA LEU A 74 -26.13 -27.31 -4.74
C LEU A 74 -24.87 -26.45 -4.93
N LEU A 75 -25.00 -25.13 -5.06
CA LEU A 75 -23.87 -24.21 -5.17
C LEU A 75 -23.01 -24.25 -3.90
N THR A 76 -23.61 -24.06 -2.71
CA THR A 76 -22.90 -24.16 -1.43
C THR A 76 -22.23 -25.53 -1.30
N THR A 77 -22.93 -26.63 -1.57
CA THR A 77 -22.35 -27.98 -1.52
C THR A 77 -21.17 -28.16 -2.48
N THR A 78 -21.21 -27.52 -3.65
CA THR A 78 -20.14 -27.59 -4.66
C THR A 78 -18.93 -26.75 -4.24
N LEU A 79 -19.15 -25.52 -3.79
CA LEU A 79 -18.09 -24.65 -3.25
C LEU A 79 -17.45 -25.28 -2.01
N SER A 80 -18.24 -25.87 -1.11
CA SER A 80 -17.75 -26.64 0.04
C SER A 80 -16.90 -27.85 -0.36
N LYS A 81 -17.23 -28.53 -1.47
CA LYS A 81 -16.39 -29.62 -2.00
C LYS A 81 -15.09 -29.11 -2.61
N ILE A 82 -15.10 -27.97 -3.30
CA ILE A 82 -13.88 -27.34 -3.83
C ILE A 82 -12.99 -26.85 -2.69
N TYR A 83 -13.56 -26.24 -1.64
CA TYR A 83 -12.84 -25.82 -0.43
C TYR A 83 -12.13 -27.01 0.24
N ASN A 84 -12.81 -28.15 0.43
CA ASN A 84 -12.20 -29.36 0.99
C ASN A 84 -11.18 -30.05 0.05
N LEU A 85 -11.20 -29.75 -1.25
CA LEU A 85 -10.20 -30.26 -2.21
C LEU A 85 -8.91 -29.42 -2.15
N LEU A 86 -9.00 -28.16 -1.73
CA LEU A 86 -7.87 -27.26 -1.59
C LEU A 86 -7.24 -27.38 -0.19
N ASN A 87 -5.91 -27.36 -0.15
CA ASN A 87 -5.21 -26.90 1.03
C ASN A 87 -5.35 -25.38 1.06
N VAL A 88 -6.30 -24.85 1.83
CA VAL A 88 -6.72 -23.44 1.72
C VAL A 88 -5.62 -22.46 2.15
N THR A 89 -4.76 -22.85 3.09
CA THR A 89 -3.55 -22.07 3.45
C THR A 89 -2.56 -22.00 2.29
N GLU A 90 -2.37 -23.11 1.57
CA GLU A 90 -1.52 -23.16 0.37
C GLU A 90 -2.16 -22.39 -0.79
N PHE A 91 -3.48 -22.50 -1.01
CA PHE A 91 -4.22 -21.73 -2.02
C PHE A 91 -4.17 -20.21 -1.76
N ALA A 92 -4.26 -19.77 -0.51
CA ALA A 92 -4.14 -18.34 -0.16
C ALA A 92 -2.71 -17.81 -0.38
N LEU A 93 -1.68 -18.61 -0.04
CA LEU A 93 -0.29 -18.29 -0.37
C LEU A 93 -0.04 -18.32 -1.89
N GLU A 94 -0.65 -19.25 -2.62
CA GLU A 94 -0.59 -19.35 -4.08
C GLU A 94 -1.29 -18.17 -4.79
N MET A 95 -2.41 -17.67 -4.26
CA MET A 95 -3.03 -16.41 -4.71
C MET A 95 -2.11 -15.21 -4.51
N ARG A 96 -1.53 -15.06 -3.30
CA ARG A 96 -0.62 -13.94 -2.98
C ARG A 96 0.67 -14.01 -3.80
N ASP A 97 1.27 -15.19 -3.90
CA ASP A 97 2.58 -15.34 -4.55
C ASP A 97 2.48 -15.42 -6.08
N GLY A 98 1.26 -15.56 -6.65
CA GLY A 98 1.06 -15.78 -8.09
C GLY A 98 1.51 -17.13 -8.58
N ILE A 99 1.54 -18.12 -7.70
CA ILE A 99 2.11 -19.44 -7.99
C ILE A 99 0.96 -20.41 -8.11
N SER A 100 0.92 -21.19 -9.19
CA SER A 100 -0.15 -22.15 -9.37
C SER A 100 0.29 -23.60 -9.19
N SER A 101 -0.22 -24.28 -8.16
CA SER A 101 -0.34 -25.73 -8.24
C SER A 101 -1.40 -26.12 -9.27
N ARG A 102 -1.26 -27.33 -9.83
CA ARG A 102 -2.29 -27.92 -10.70
C ARG A 102 -3.65 -28.05 -9.99
N ALA A 103 -3.66 -28.18 -8.66
CA ALA A 103 -4.87 -28.19 -7.85
C ALA A 103 -5.55 -26.81 -7.86
N SER A 104 -4.80 -25.72 -7.60
CA SER A 104 -5.33 -24.35 -7.62
C SER A 104 -5.82 -23.92 -9.00
N CYS A 105 -5.14 -24.26 -10.10
CA CYS A 105 -5.68 -23.99 -11.45
C CYS A 105 -7.02 -24.68 -11.71
N VAL A 106 -7.17 -25.94 -11.27
CA VAL A 106 -8.42 -26.72 -11.43
C VAL A 106 -9.53 -26.15 -10.54
N ALA A 107 -9.21 -25.81 -9.28
CA ALA A 107 -10.16 -25.21 -8.35
C ALA A 107 -10.60 -23.82 -8.80
N CYS A 108 -9.68 -22.96 -9.27
CA CYS A 108 -9.99 -21.69 -9.89
C CYS A 108 -10.92 -21.88 -11.10
N ASN A 109 -10.58 -22.79 -12.02
CA ASN A 109 -11.43 -23.09 -13.18
C ASN A 109 -12.85 -23.56 -12.80
N ALA A 110 -12.99 -24.24 -11.67
CA ALA A 110 -14.29 -24.67 -11.13
C ALA A 110 -15.05 -23.49 -10.47
N VAL A 111 -14.39 -22.69 -9.63
CA VAL A 111 -14.99 -21.51 -8.97
C VAL A 111 -15.39 -20.45 -9.99
N VAL A 112 -14.51 -20.10 -10.92
CA VAL A 112 -14.81 -19.17 -12.03
C VAL A 112 -15.89 -19.76 -12.95
N GLY A 113 -15.88 -21.08 -13.17
CA GLY A 113 -16.94 -21.77 -13.91
C GLY A 113 -18.33 -21.73 -13.25
N LEU A 114 -18.38 -21.62 -11.91
CA LEU A 114 -19.62 -21.39 -11.14
C LEU A 114 -19.99 -19.91 -11.10
N PHE A 115 -19.00 -19.01 -10.93
CA PHE A 115 -19.17 -17.56 -10.94
C PHE A 115 -19.75 -17.07 -12.27
N LEU A 116 -19.13 -17.40 -13.40
CA LEU A 116 -19.62 -17.02 -14.74
C LEU A 116 -20.90 -17.78 -15.17
N SER A 117 -21.51 -18.59 -14.29
CA SER A 117 -22.72 -19.33 -14.61
C SER A 117 -23.96 -18.44 -14.57
N PRO A 118 -24.84 -18.46 -15.61
CA PRO A 118 -26.13 -17.77 -15.56
C PRO A 118 -27.17 -18.47 -14.67
N LEU A 119 -26.86 -19.65 -14.11
CA LEU A 119 -27.79 -20.45 -13.30
C LEU A 119 -28.07 -19.88 -11.90
N TYR A 120 -27.17 -19.02 -11.41
CA TYR A 120 -27.20 -18.42 -10.08
C TYR A 120 -27.40 -16.90 -10.19
N SER A 121 -28.25 -16.32 -9.35
CA SER A 121 -28.34 -14.88 -9.17
C SER A 121 -27.31 -14.38 -8.16
N LYS A 122 -27.08 -13.07 -8.11
CA LYS A 122 -26.21 -12.41 -7.13
C LYS A 122 -26.54 -12.86 -5.71
N GLU A 123 -27.81 -12.86 -5.34
CA GLU A 123 -28.29 -13.17 -3.99
C GLU A 123 -27.97 -14.62 -3.61
N VAL A 124 -28.12 -15.56 -4.56
CA VAL A 124 -27.78 -16.98 -4.36
C VAL A 124 -26.27 -17.18 -4.25
N PHE A 125 -25.49 -16.44 -5.03
CA PHE A 125 -24.02 -16.50 -5.01
C PHE A 125 -23.44 -15.89 -3.73
N SER A 126 -23.88 -14.69 -3.34
CA SER A 126 -23.57 -14.04 -2.07
C SER A 126 -23.93 -14.90 -0.86
N ALA A 127 -25.13 -15.49 -0.84
CA ALA A 127 -25.55 -16.39 0.23
C ALA A 127 -24.66 -17.65 0.30
N ALA A 128 -24.27 -18.21 -0.85
CA ALA A 128 -23.40 -19.38 -0.89
C ALA A 128 -21.98 -19.07 -0.38
N ILE A 129 -21.35 -17.96 -0.83
CA ILE A 129 -20.03 -17.54 -0.33
C ILE A 129 -20.06 -17.26 1.17
N ARG A 130 -21.06 -16.50 1.66
CA ARG A 130 -21.22 -16.23 3.10
C ARG A 130 -21.37 -17.53 3.90
N THR A 131 -22.15 -18.47 3.40
CA THR A 131 -22.35 -19.79 4.04
C THR A 131 -21.05 -20.58 4.09
N VAL A 132 -20.27 -20.63 3.01
CA VAL A 132 -18.95 -21.29 2.98
C VAL A 132 -17.99 -20.62 3.97
N CYS A 133 -17.87 -19.29 3.92
CA CYS A 133 -16.99 -18.50 4.78
C CYS A 133 -17.21 -18.77 6.27
N VAL A 134 -18.48 -18.80 6.72
CA VAL A 134 -18.84 -19.08 8.11
C VAL A 134 -18.72 -20.57 8.45
N SER A 135 -19.16 -21.47 7.56
CA SER A 135 -19.19 -22.93 7.85
C SER A 135 -17.78 -23.50 8.01
N PHE A 136 -16.80 -23.01 7.24
CA PHE A 136 -15.40 -23.40 7.35
C PHE A 136 -14.58 -22.53 8.30
N ARG A 137 -15.20 -21.56 8.99
CA ARG A 137 -14.55 -20.62 9.91
C ARG A 137 -13.39 -19.85 9.26
N ILE A 138 -13.53 -19.45 8.00
CA ILE A 138 -12.53 -18.64 7.29
C ILE A 138 -12.34 -17.29 8.01
N GLN A 139 -13.46 -16.69 8.43
CA GLN A 139 -13.53 -15.46 9.20
C GLN A 139 -14.77 -15.46 10.11
N SER A 140 -14.92 -14.44 10.96
CA SER A 140 -16.12 -14.25 11.79
C SER A 140 -17.38 -14.03 10.93
N ALA A 141 -18.56 -14.30 11.49
CA ALA A 141 -19.82 -14.12 10.77
C ALA A 141 -20.08 -12.68 10.30
N ARG A 142 -19.60 -11.66 11.04
CA ARG A 142 -19.74 -10.26 10.61
C ARG A 142 -18.74 -9.90 9.50
N VAL A 143 -17.52 -10.43 9.57
CA VAL A 143 -16.49 -10.25 8.53
C VAL A 143 -16.94 -10.91 7.22
N CYS A 144 -17.38 -12.18 7.29
CA CYS A 144 -17.94 -12.91 6.14
C CYS A 144 -19.17 -12.22 5.53
N ALA A 145 -20.01 -11.56 6.35
CA ALA A 145 -21.14 -10.78 5.84
C ALA A 145 -20.66 -9.50 5.15
N GLY A 146 -19.86 -8.67 5.82
CA GLY A 146 -19.41 -7.37 5.32
C GLY A 146 -18.59 -7.45 4.04
N LEU A 147 -17.65 -8.41 3.93
CA LEU A 147 -16.88 -8.65 2.70
C LEU A 147 -17.77 -9.07 1.53
N VAL A 148 -18.76 -9.93 1.77
CA VAL A 148 -19.70 -10.33 0.71
C VAL A 148 -20.61 -9.16 0.33
N ASP A 149 -21.09 -8.40 1.32
CA ASP A 149 -22.05 -7.33 1.08
C ASP A 149 -21.44 -6.10 0.39
N SER A 150 -20.15 -5.82 0.57
CA SER A 150 -19.44 -4.75 -0.15
C SER A 150 -19.12 -5.14 -1.60
N PHE A 151 -18.55 -6.32 -1.84
CA PHE A 151 -18.07 -6.74 -3.17
C PHE A 151 -19.15 -7.29 -4.12
N GLN A 152 -20.32 -7.73 -3.63
CA GLN A 152 -21.31 -8.45 -4.46
C GLN A 152 -21.82 -7.67 -5.69
N ASP A 153 -21.91 -6.35 -5.62
CA ASP A 153 -22.41 -5.52 -6.73
C ASP A 153 -21.35 -5.35 -7.83
N ASP A 154 -20.08 -5.20 -7.45
CA ASP A 154 -18.95 -5.12 -8.37
C ASP A 154 -18.78 -6.46 -9.10
N PHE A 155 -18.75 -7.57 -8.35
CA PHE A 155 -18.67 -8.91 -8.93
C PHE A 155 -19.87 -9.24 -9.83
N GLU A 156 -21.10 -8.83 -9.49
CA GLU A 156 -22.27 -9.02 -10.34
C GLU A 156 -22.18 -8.21 -11.65
N TYR A 157 -21.58 -7.01 -11.63
CA TYR A 157 -21.31 -6.25 -12.85
C TYR A 157 -20.24 -6.92 -13.71
N ILE A 158 -19.11 -7.29 -13.11
CA ILE A 158 -17.99 -7.98 -13.77
C ILE A 158 -18.49 -9.27 -14.44
N ARG A 159 -19.22 -10.12 -13.70
CA ARG A 159 -19.82 -11.38 -14.17
C ARG A 159 -20.69 -11.23 -15.40
N LYS A 160 -21.38 -10.09 -15.54
CA LYS A 160 -22.33 -9.80 -16.62
C LYS A 160 -21.68 -9.17 -17.86
N ASN A 161 -20.53 -8.51 -17.71
CA ASN A 161 -19.93 -7.67 -18.75
C ASN A 161 -18.52 -8.12 -19.18
N THR A 162 -17.87 -9.01 -18.43
CA THR A 162 -16.58 -9.59 -18.83
C THR A 162 -16.70 -10.42 -20.11
N LYS A 163 -15.65 -10.38 -20.93
CA LYS A 163 -15.46 -11.22 -22.11
C LYS A 163 -14.45 -12.35 -21.87
N LEU A 164 -13.81 -12.38 -20.69
CA LEU A 164 -12.77 -13.36 -20.37
C LEU A 164 -13.37 -14.75 -20.20
N THR A 165 -12.68 -15.75 -20.76
CA THR A 165 -12.97 -17.15 -20.45
C THR A 165 -12.48 -17.53 -19.06
N ARG A 166 -12.96 -18.67 -18.53
CA ARG A 166 -12.52 -19.17 -17.21
C ARG A 166 -11.01 -19.43 -17.11
N ASP A 167 -10.39 -19.87 -18.21
CA ASP A 167 -8.95 -20.13 -18.26
C ASP A 167 -8.16 -18.81 -18.24
N GLU A 168 -8.72 -17.73 -18.81
CA GLU A 168 -8.10 -16.40 -18.80
C GLU A 168 -8.22 -15.71 -17.45
N VAL A 169 -9.38 -15.73 -16.78
CA VAL A 169 -9.52 -15.19 -15.41
C VAL A 169 -8.53 -15.90 -14.47
N CYS A 170 -8.40 -17.22 -14.58
CA CYS A 170 -7.39 -17.96 -13.80
C CYS A 170 -5.95 -17.63 -14.21
N GLY A 171 -5.69 -17.34 -15.50
CA GLY A 171 -4.40 -16.84 -15.99
C GLY A 171 -4.03 -15.44 -15.48
N VAL A 172 -5.02 -14.58 -15.25
CA VAL A 172 -4.84 -13.23 -14.66
C VAL A 172 -4.49 -13.34 -13.17
N VAL A 173 -5.22 -14.17 -12.41
CA VAL A 173 -5.02 -14.32 -10.95
C VAL A 173 -3.76 -15.14 -10.61
N PHE A 174 -3.59 -16.32 -11.20
CA PHE A 174 -2.58 -17.30 -10.80
C PHE A 174 -1.40 -17.41 -11.78
N GLY A 175 -1.31 -16.48 -12.74
CA GLY A 175 -0.32 -16.50 -13.81
C GLY A 175 -0.70 -17.44 -14.97
N VAL A 176 -0.04 -17.20 -16.11
CA VAL A 176 -0.40 -17.80 -17.41
C VAL A 176 -0.31 -19.33 -17.45
N ASP A 177 0.39 -19.96 -16.50
CA ASP A 177 0.43 -21.41 -16.31
C ASP A 177 -0.95 -22.04 -16.00
N CYS A 178 -1.90 -21.26 -15.47
CA CYS A 178 -3.29 -21.72 -15.29
C CYS A 178 -4.17 -21.61 -16.54
N ALA A 179 -3.69 -20.95 -17.61
CA ALA A 179 -4.41 -20.83 -18.86
C ALA A 179 -4.02 -21.95 -19.84
N ARG A 180 -5.01 -22.59 -20.46
CA ARG A 180 -4.77 -23.70 -21.41
C ARG A 180 -4.24 -23.26 -22.78
N ARG A 181 -4.27 -21.95 -23.05
CA ARG A 181 -3.94 -21.32 -24.32
C ARG A 181 -3.36 -19.94 -24.05
N GLN A 182 -2.43 -19.50 -24.89
CA GLN A 182 -2.05 -18.10 -24.95
C GLN A 182 -3.18 -17.31 -25.60
N THR A 183 -3.56 -16.18 -25.01
CA THR A 183 -4.57 -15.25 -25.56
C THR A 183 -4.07 -13.82 -25.43
N TYR A 184 -4.64 -12.89 -26.19
CA TYR A 184 -4.29 -11.47 -26.13
C TYR A 184 -4.40 -10.91 -24.69
N ASN A 185 -5.45 -11.28 -23.95
CA ASN A 185 -5.70 -10.83 -22.59
C ASN A 185 -4.61 -11.24 -21.58
N LEU A 186 -3.77 -12.23 -21.93
CA LEU A 186 -2.67 -12.75 -21.09
C LEU A 186 -1.28 -12.38 -21.61
N PHE A 187 -1.18 -11.95 -22.88
CA PHE A 187 0.08 -11.69 -23.60
C PHE A 187 0.02 -10.39 -24.42
N TRP A 188 -0.71 -9.38 -23.95
CA TRP A 188 -0.79 -8.07 -24.57
C TRP A 188 0.53 -7.30 -24.43
N THR A 189 0.79 -6.40 -25.38
CA THR A 189 1.96 -5.53 -25.38
C THR A 189 1.59 -4.07 -25.55
N VAL A 190 2.35 -3.19 -24.89
CA VAL A 190 2.29 -1.74 -25.09
C VAL A 190 3.22 -1.37 -26.24
N PRO A 191 2.79 -0.55 -27.23
CA PRO A 191 3.70 0.03 -28.21
C PRO A 191 4.67 1.01 -27.52
N ILE A 192 5.92 0.60 -27.35
CA ILE A 192 6.97 1.41 -26.71
C ILE A 192 7.63 2.30 -27.78
N PRO A 193 7.69 3.63 -27.61
CA PRO A 193 8.32 4.50 -28.60
C PRO A 193 9.83 4.31 -28.71
N GLU A 194 10.32 4.15 -29.95
CA GLU A 194 11.74 4.27 -30.27
C GLU A 194 12.22 5.72 -30.08
N MET A 195 13.53 5.90 -29.92
CA MET A 195 14.14 7.23 -29.92
C MET A 195 14.10 7.78 -31.36
N PRO A 196 13.54 8.98 -31.62
CA PRO A 196 13.54 9.56 -32.96
C PRO A 196 14.98 9.67 -33.52
N PRO A 197 15.21 9.34 -34.80
CA PRO A 197 16.55 9.40 -35.38
C PRO A 197 17.12 10.81 -35.26
N SER A 198 18.29 10.94 -34.61
CA SER A 198 18.82 12.24 -34.21
C SER A 198 19.06 13.12 -35.43
N ASN A 199 18.36 14.26 -35.51
CA ASN A 199 18.59 15.26 -36.55
C ASN A 199 20.07 15.69 -36.53
N PRO A 200 20.86 15.48 -37.60
CA PRO A 200 22.29 15.78 -37.60
C PRO A 200 22.59 17.27 -37.44
N ASN A 201 21.61 18.15 -37.71
CA ASN A 201 21.71 19.59 -37.52
C ASN A 201 21.30 20.07 -36.11
N HIS A 202 21.00 19.17 -35.16
CA HIS A 202 20.65 19.56 -33.79
C HIS A 202 21.91 19.92 -32.98
N PRO A 203 22.01 21.10 -32.34
CA PRO A 203 23.27 21.61 -31.78
C PRO A 203 23.99 20.67 -30.78
N ASN A 204 23.23 19.90 -30.00
CA ASN A 204 23.80 19.03 -28.96
C ASN A 204 24.54 17.79 -29.51
N ASN A 205 24.36 17.41 -30.79
CA ASN A 205 24.99 16.20 -31.32
C ASN A 205 26.53 16.32 -31.44
N GLN A 206 27.09 17.54 -31.45
CA GLN A 206 28.54 17.76 -31.46
C GLN A 206 29.22 17.40 -30.13
N GLN A 207 28.50 17.47 -28.99
CA GLN A 207 29.09 17.16 -27.67
C GLN A 207 29.23 15.65 -27.41
N ARG A 208 28.54 14.79 -28.16
CA ARG A 208 28.64 13.32 -28.00
C ARG A 208 29.87 12.71 -28.67
N ILE A 209 30.57 13.47 -29.53
CA ILE A 209 31.74 13.02 -30.29
C ILE A 209 33.05 13.27 -29.50
N THR A 210 33.05 14.20 -28.55
CA THR A 210 34.27 14.65 -27.84
C THR A 210 34.57 13.95 -26.52
N SER A 211 33.70 13.06 -26.02
CA SER A 211 33.90 12.38 -24.71
C SER A 211 34.48 10.96 -24.80
N THR A 212 34.66 10.40 -26.00
CA THR A 212 35.20 9.04 -26.21
C THR A 212 36.59 9.10 -26.87
N GLY A 213 37.58 9.67 -26.17
CA GLY A 213 38.86 10.01 -26.83
C GLY A 213 40.10 10.31 -25.96
N ALA A 214 40.18 9.88 -24.69
CA ALA A 214 41.38 10.10 -23.87
C ALA A 214 41.57 9.11 -22.71
N ASN A 215 42.14 7.92 -22.97
CA ASN A 215 43.23 7.28 -22.18
C ASN A 215 43.36 5.76 -22.43
N SER A 216 44.40 5.37 -23.19
CA SER A 216 45.10 4.08 -23.00
C SER A 216 46.49 4.11 -23.67
N GLY A 217 47.36 5.01 -23.21
CA GLY A 217 48.73 5.08 -23.70
C GLY A 217 49.60 3.98 -23.10
N ASN A 218 49.82 2.89 -23.84
CA ASN A 218 50.89 1.94 -23.51
C ASN A 218 51.46 1.32 -24.80
N LYS A 219 52.80 1.36 -24.97
CA LYS A 219 53.48 0.82 -26.15
C LYS A 219 53.75 -0.67 -26.00
N PRO A 220 53.47 -1.51 -27.01
CA PRO A 220 54.10 -2.83 -27.09
C PRO A 220 55.55 -2.69 -27.56
N HIS A 221 56.47 -3.42 -26.93
CA HIS A 221 57.67 -3.86 -27.63
C HIS A 221 57.24 -5.00 -28.57
N GLY A 222 57.44 -4.83 -29.87
CA GLY A 222 57.16 -5.88 -30.86
C GLY A 222 58.43 -6.65 -31.26
N ASP A 223 58.25 -7.65 -32.11
CA ASP A 223 59.29 -7.97 -33.10
C ASP A 223 58.71 -8.52 -34.41
N LYS A 224 59.41 -8.18 -35.50
CA LYS A 224 59.43 -8.72 -36.88
C LYS A 224 58.18 -9.37 -37.54
N SER A 225 57.89 -8.81 -38.72
CA SER A 225 57.69 -9.50 -40.02
C SER A 225 56.39 -10.29 -40.30
N SER A 226 55.89 -10.41 -41.53
CA SER A 226 56.05 -9.57 -42.75
C SER A 226 55.12 -10.08 -43.87
N ALA A 227 54.51 -9.17 -44.65
CA ALA A 227 53.89 -9.44 -45.97
C ALA A 227 52.65 -10.40 -45.96
N THR A 228 51.73 -10.47 -46.92
CA THR A 228 51.37 -9.62 -48.10
C THR A 228 49.91 -9.95 -48.52
N THR A 229 49.31 -9.14 -49.42
CA THR A 229 48.23 -9.51 -50.40
C THR A 229 47.04 -10.38 -49.90
N SER A 230 45.82 -9.85 -49.68
CA SER A 230 44.82 -9.27 -50.63
C SER A 230 43.83 -10.28 -51.25
N SER A 231 42.68 -9.75 -51.70
CA SER A 231 41.61 -10.38 -52.53
C SER A 231 40.69 -11.46 -51.91
N LEU A 232 39.41 -11.08 -51.81
CA LEU A 232 38.18 -11.92 -51.83
C LEU A 232 37.93 -12.50 -53.24
N PRO A 233 36.86 -13.28 -53.49
CA PRO A 233 36.16 -14.34 -52.73
C PRO A 233 36.04 -15.65 -53.58
N VAL A 234 35.10 -16.59 -53.28
CA VAL A 234 34.17 -17.33 -54.22
C VAL A 234 33.71 -18.74 -53.73
N SER A 235 32.40 -18.85 -53.40
CA SER A 235 31.39 -19.91 -53.74
C SER A 235 31.39 -21.38 -53.26
N LEU A 236 30.16 -21.89 -52.96
CA LEU A 236 29.58 -23.26 -53.20
C LEU A 236 30.18 -24.46 -52.41
N ASP A 237 29.48 -25.58 -52.10
CA ASP A 237 28.07 -26.06 -52.20
C ASP A 237 27.75 -26.84 -50.87
N GLU A 238 26.55 -26.94 -50.30
CA GLU A 238 25.20 -27.44 -50.72
C GLU A 238 25.00 -28.98 -50.68
N HIS A 239 23.99 -29.42 -49.90
CA HIS A 239 23.23 -30.70 -49.88
C HIS A 239 22.53 -30.84 -48.50
N GLY A 240 21.23 -31.08 -48.33
CA GLY A 240 20.07 -31.00 -49.24
C GLY A 240 18.74 -31.26 -48.48
N LEU A 241 17.66 -30.58 -48.91
CA LEU A 241 16.36 -31.15 -49.39
C LEU A 241 15.57 -32.16 -48.51
N THR A 242 14.23 -32.19 -48.40
CA THR A 242 13.06 -31.50 -49.02
C THR A 242 11.90 -31.58 -47.99
N SER A 243 11.16 -30.51 -47.62
CA SER A 243 10.05 -29.80 -48.33
C SER A 243 8.74 -30.59 -48.55
N MET A 244 7.60 -30.00 -48.16
CA MET A 244 6.34 -30.02 -48.92
C MET A 244 5.41 -28.89 -48.45
N GLU A 245 4.96 -28.06 -49.39
CA GLU A 245 3.79 -27.18 -49.27
C GLU A 245 2.66 -27.78 -50.11
N ASP A 246 1.40 -27.50 -49.77
CA ASP A 246 0.33 -27.36 -50.77
C ASP A 246 -0.87 -26.61 -50.17
N ALA A 247 -1.65 -25.94 -51.02
CA ALA A 247 -2.77 -25.06 -50.62
C ALA A 247 -4.15 -25.78 -50.71
N PRO A 248 -5.32 -25.11 -50.53
CA PRO A 248 -5.80 -24.14 -51.53
C PRO A 248 -6.52 -22.88 -50.97
N ASP A 249 -6.68 -21.89 -51.84
CA ASP A 249 -7.59 -20.74 -51.69
C ASP A 249 -8.75 -20.86 -52.69
N LEU A 250 -9.97 -20.42 -52.36
CA LEU A 250 -11.12 -20.43 -53.28
C LEU A 250 -12.32 -19.54 -52.82
N PHE A 251 -12.76 -18.65 -53.71
CA PHE A 251 -13.99 -17.85 -53.61
C PHE A 251 -15.09 -18.41 -54.56
N GLU A 252 -16.37 -18.44 -54.14
CA GLU A 252 -17.51 -17.83 -54.89
C GLU A 252 -18.93 -18.05 -54.30
N TYR A 253 -19.69 -16.94 -54.23
CA TYR A 253 -21.12 -16.73 -54.50
C TYR A 253 -22.20 -17.86 -54.42
N ARG A 254 -23.20 -17.70 -53.52
CA ARG A 254 -24.62 -17.32 -53.81
C ARG A 254 -25.54 -17.40 -52.54
N LYS A 255 -26.78 -16.87 -52.47
CA LYS A 255 -27.39 -15.54 -52.82
C LYS A 255 -28.92 -15.50 -52.52
N SER A 256 -29.36 -14.84 -51.43
CA SER A 256 -30.73 -14.28 -51.22
C SER A 256 -30.86 -13.71 -49.80
N GLY A 257 -31.49 -12.57 -49.47
CA GLY A 257 -32.08 -11.46 -50.25
C GLY A 257 -32.97 -10.60 -49.31
N GLY A 258 -33.06 -9.27 -49.39
CA GLY A 258 -32.31 -8.27 -50.18
C GLY A 258 -32.84 -6.83 -49.98
N ALA A 259 -32.23 -5.84 -50.66
CA ALA A 259 -32.72 -4.45 -50.91
C ALA A 259 -32.90 -3.51 -49.67
N VAL A 260 -32.77 -2.16 -49.70
CA VAL A 260 -32.42 -1.09 -50.69
C VAL A 260 -32.20 0.22 -49.87
N MET A 261 -31.45 1.30 -50.22
CA MET A 261 -30.45 1.65 -51.26
C MET A 261 -29.70 2.96 -50.84
N ALA A 262 -28.51 3.23 -51.44
CA ALA A 262 -27.96 4.56 -51.83
C ALA A 262 -27.73 5.73 -50.81
N ALA A 263 -26.74 6.63 -50.96
CA ALA A 263 -25.48 6.64 -51.74
C ALA A 263 -24.58 7.88 -51.40
N ALA A 264 -23.28 7.80 -51.73
CA ALA A 264 -22.35 8.91 -52.10
C ALA A 264 -21.96 10.01 -51.06
N ALA A 265 -20.78 10.66 -51.11
CA ALA A 265 -19.49 10.38 -51.79
C ALA A 265 -18.30 11.26 -51.28
N SER A 266 -17.07 10.83 -51.60
CA SER A 266 -15.85 11.61 -51.92
C SER A 266 -15.15 12.58 -50.92
N ALA A 267 -13.81 12.53 -50.97
CA ALA A 267 -12.81 13.53 -50.55
C ALA A 267 -11.81 13.71 -51.75
N PRO A 268 -10.64 14.40 -51.69
CA PRO A 268 -10.04 15.27 -50.66
C PRO A 268 -9.53 16.65 -51.23
N GLY A 269 -8.75 17.42 -50.46
CA GLY A 269 -8.07 18.65 -50.93
C GLY A 269 -6.98 19.17 -49.98
N SER A 270 -6.00 19.93 -50.50
CA SER A 270 -4.79 20.41 -49.80
C SER A 270 -4.39 21.82 -50.26
N THR A 271 -3.85 22.68 -49.38
CA THR A 271 -2.62 23.51 -49.60
C THR A 271 -2.28 24.53 -48.46
N THR A 272 -1.09 24.35 -47.84
CA THR A 272 -0.02 25.34 -47.58
C THR A 272 -0.22 26.74 -46.90
N VAL A 273 0.62 26.99 -45.87
CA VAL A 273 1.64 28.10 -45.75
C VAL A 273 1.41 29.37 -44.88
N SER A 274 2.37 29.56 -43.94
CA SER A 274 3.03 30.79 -43.43
C SER A 274 2.61 31.61 -42.18
N ALA A 275 3.66 31.84 -41.36
CA ALA A 275 4.10 33.11 -40.73
C ALA A 275 3.64 33.54 -39.30
N LEU A 276 4.64 33.52 -38.40
CA LEU A 276 4.86 34.38 -37.20
C LEU A 276 5.32 35.81 -37.65
N PRO A 277 5.58 36.84 -36.78
CA PRO A 277 5.92 36.79 -35.34
C PRO A 277 5.42 37.97 -34.43
N SER A 278 5.93 38.00 -33.17
CA SER A 278 6.09 39.17 -32.25
C SER A 278 4.82 39.83 -31.61
N SER A 279 4.86 40.42 -30.39
CA SER A 279 5.88 40.43 -29.31
C SER A 279 5.34 40.93 -27.95
N SER A 280 6.16 40.73 -26.89
CA SER A 280 6.42 41.68 -25.78
C SER A 280 5.32 42.14 -24.79
N SER A 281 5.26 41.44 -23.64
CA SER A 281 5.52 41.97 -22.27
C SER A 281 4.62 43.00 -21.54
N SER A 282 4.67 42.91 -20.20
CA SER A 282 4.20 43.86 -19.16
C SER A 282 2.67 43.91 -18.88
N SER A 283 2.21 44.46 -17.75
CA SER A 283 2.34 44.01 -16.34
C SER A 283 1.64 45.00 -15.39
N LEU A 284 1.19 44.51 -14.22
CA LEU A 284 0.81 45.28 -13.01
C LEU A 284 -0.48 46.13 -13.02
N ALA A 285 -1.40 45.65 -12.18
CA ALA A 285 -2.68 46.21 -11.73
C ALA A 285 -2.66 47.61 -11.09
N SER A 286 -3.86 48.24 -11.01
CA SER A 286 -4.46 48.69 -9.71
C SER A 286 -5.92 49.21 -9.81
N LYS A 287 -6.59 49.31 -8.65
CA LYS A 287 -8.04 49.60 -8.45
C LYS A 287 -8.38 51.10 -8.32
N LYS A 288 -9.58 51.53 -8.77
CA LYS A 288 -10.66 52.25 -8.02
C LYS A 288 -11.82 52.67 -8.96
N GLN A 289 -13.11 52.55 -8.58
CA GLN A 289 -14.02 53.51 -7.87
C GLN A 289 -14.17 54.88 -8.58
N LEU A 290 -15.36 55.48 -8.78
CA LEU A 290 -16.76 55.14 -8.40
C LEU A 290 -17.80 55.81 -9.36
N GLU A 291 -19.09 55.86 -8.96
CA GLU A 291 -20.30 56.40 -9.63
C GLU A 291 -20.22 57.91 -10.05
N ASP A 292 -21.16 58.56 -10.78
CA ASP A 292 -22.62 58.37 -10.91
C ASP A 292 -23.25 59.19 -12.09
N ASN A 293 -24.42 58.77 -12.64
CA ASN A 293 -25.57 59.63 -13.09
C ASN A 293 -26.70 58.92 -13.92
N LYS A 294 -27.91 58.85 -13.32
CA LYS A 294 -29.25 59.28 -13.84
C LYS A 294 -29.86 58.83 -15.20
N GLN A 295 -30.93 58.00 -15.12
CA GLN A 295 -32.39 58.36 -15.21
C GLN A 295 -33.02 59.02 -16.51
N PRO A 296 -34.38 58.99 -16.74
CA PRO A 296 -35.27 57.81 -16.93
C PRO A 296 -36.54 58.03 -17.86
N THR A 297 -37.47 57.03 -17.93
CA THR A 297 -38.98 57.16 -18.10
C THR A 297 -39.58 57.76 -19.41
N LEU A 298 -40.88 57.61 -19.83
CA LEU A 298 -42.14 56.84 -19.52
C LEU A 298 -43.09 57.03 -20.77
N PRO A 299 -44.42 56.69 -20.81
CA PRO A 299 -45.38 56.02 -19.88
C PRO A 299 -45.92 54.67 -20.45
N SER A 300 -47.00 54.00 -20.00
CA SER A 300 -48.02 54.12 -18.91
C SER A 300 -48.25 52.70 -18.27
N ASP A 301 -49.34 52.19 -17.67
CA ASP A 301 -50.74 52.55 -17.31
C ASP A 301 -51.22 51.59 -16.15
N GLY A 302 -52.47 51.45 -15.65
CA GLY A 302 -53.77 52.04 -16.03
C GLY A 302 -54.99 51.69 -15.13
N ASN A 303 -54.84 51.72 -13.80
CA ASN A 303 -55.89 51.97 -12.78
C ASN A 303 -56.83 50.85 -12.20
N ASN A 304 -57.12 51.00 -10.88
CA ASN A 304 -58.34 50.67 -10.08
C ASN A 304 -58.61 49.35 -9.27
N ASN A 305 -58.76 49.55 -7.93
CA ASN A 305 -59.76 49.05 -6.94
C ASN A 305 -59.87 47.60 -6.35
N ASN A 306 -59.48 47.50 -5.06
CA ASN A 306 -60.22 47.11 -3.83
C ASN A 306 -61.27 45.95 -3.69
N ASN A 307 -61.16 45.28 -2.53
CA ASN A 307 -62.21 44.68 -1.64
C ASN A 307 -62.86 43.29 -1.89
N ASN A 308 -62.41 42.31 -1.07
CA ASN A 308 -63.15 41.53 -0.04
C ASN A 308 -64.43 40.69 -0.35
N LYS A 309 -64.52 39.54 0.38
CA LYS A 309 -65.70 38.72 0.81
C LYS A 309 -66.38 37.64 -0.08
N ASP A 310 -66.78 36.57 0.64
CA ASP A 310 -67.95 35.66 0.48
C ASP A 310 -68.09 34.76 -0.78
N MET A 311 -68.73 33.57 -0.79
CA MET A 311 -68.98 32.51 0.22
C MET A 311 -69.50 31.21 -0.46
N ALA A 312 -69.42 30.05 0.22
CA ALA A 312 -70.11 28.76 -0.04
C ALA A 312 -69.74 27.95 -1.32
N GLY A 313 -69.84 26.61 -1.32
CA GLY A 313 -70.08 25.68 -0.19
C GLY A 313 -70.28 24.21 -0.60
N GLN A 314 -70.21 23.31 0.40
CA GLN A 314 -70.85 21.98 0.52
C GLN A 314 -70.56 20.86 -0.52
N GLU A 315 -70.43 19.58 -0.17
CA GLU A 315 -70.11 18.84 1.08
C GLU A 315 -69.75 17.38 0.66
N THR A 316 -69.60 16.27 1.42
CA THR A 316 -69.92 15.76 2.79
C THR A 316 -68.76 14.81 3.20
N ALA A 317 -68.57 14.28 4.41
CA ALA A 317 -68.97 14.60 5.80
C ALA A 317 -68.16 13.67 6.76
N LEU A 318 -68.35 13.78 8.09
CA LEU A 318 -67.64 13.01 9.15
C LEU A 318 -66.13 13.33 9.27
N GLY A 319 -65.38 12.97 10.32
CA GLY A 319 -65.70 12.17 11.52
C GLY A 319 -65.10 10.75 11.47
N LEU A 320 -64.70 10.09 12.56
CA LEU A 320 -64.75 10.33 14.02
C LEU A 320 -63.55 9.58 14.66
N ALA A 321 -63.05 9.79 15.88
CA ALA A 321 -63.20 10.76 16.98
C ALA A 321 -62.07 10.46 18.01
N SER A 322 -61.66 11.28 19.00
CA SER A 322 -61.85 12.72 19.33
C SER A 322 -60.88 13.08 20.48
N SER A 323 -60.90 14.35 20.94
CA SER A 323 -60.46 14.86 22.28
C SER A 323 -58.98 14.70 22.71
N SER A 324 -58.29 15.68 23.33
CA SER A 324 -58.46 17.13 23.62
C SER A 324 -57.08 17.64 24.18
N SER A 325 -56.78 18.75 24.90
CA SER A 325 -57.37 20.03 25.42
C SER A 325 -56.22 20.80 26.16
N SER A 326 -56.19 22.12 26.44
CA SER A 326 -56.62 23.35 25.76
C SER A 326 -56.33 24.62 26.63
N SER A 327 -55.32 25.44 26.27
CA SER A 327 -55.24 26.94 26.35
C SER A 327 -55.44 27.78 27.66
N GLN A 328 -54.94 29.04 27.61
CA GLN A 328 -55.26 30.25 28.45
C GLN A 328 -54.58 30.35 29.84
N PRO A 329 -54.44 31.56 30.48
CA PRO A 329 -55.04 32.88 30.18
C PRO A 329 -54.03 34.07 30.06
N SER A 330 -54.48 35.32 30.27
CA SER A 330 -53.75 36.57 30.00
C SER A 330 -53.73 37.59 31.16
N LEU A 331 -52.72 38.49 31.13
CA LEU A 331 -52.63 39.83 31.76
C LEU A 331 -52.74 39.98 33.30
N GLY A 332 -51.65 40.48 33.90
CA GLY A 332 -51.57 41.01 35.27
C GLY A 332 -50.43 42.03 35.38
N SER A 333 -50.56 43.02 36.26
CA SER A 333 -49.68 44.21 36.33
C SER A 333 -48.51 44.07 37.32
N GLY A 334 -47.31 44.54 36.94
CA GLY A 334 -46.21 44.77 37.89
C GLY A 334 -44.84 44.99 37.26
N SER A 335 -44.15 46.07 37.63
CA SER A 335 -42.74 46.34 37.31
C SER A 335 -41.91 46.41 38.59
N PRO A 336 -40.56 46.32 38.58
CA PRO A 336 -39.66 45.80 37.53
C PRO A 336 -38.66 44.74 38.08
N THR A 337 -38.46 43.61 37.39
CA THR A 337 -37.51 42.55 37.83
C THR A 337 -36.29 42.41 36.93
N THR A 338 -35.14 42.82 37.47
CA THR A 338 -33.78 42.29 37.23
C THR A 338 -33.61 41.19 36.16
N SER A 339 -33.27 41.59 34.93
CA SER A 339 -32.66 40.71 33.91
C SER A 339 -31.49 41.37 33.18
N GLY A 340 -31.67 42.62 32.71
CA GLY A 340 -30.67 43.34 31.90
C GLY A 340 -29.30 43.62 32.56
N LEU A 341 -29.16 43.47 33.88
CA LEU A 341 -27.88 43.67 34.57
C LEU A 341 -26.96 42.44 34.55
N GLN A 342 -27.47 41.23 34.30
CA GLN A 342 -26.65 40.01 34.27
C GLN A 342 -26.03 39.73 32.89
N GLU A 343 -26.74 40.02 31.79
CA GLU A 343 -26.18 39.86 30.44
C GLU A 343 -25.10 40.92 30.12
N MET A 344 -25.30 42.17 30.55
CA MET A 344 -24.28 43.23 30.46
C MET A 344 -22.96 42.83 31.14
N SER A 345 -23.04 42.29 32.37
CA SER A 345 -21.86 41.89 33.12
C SER A 345 -21.06 40.75 32.45
N GLN A 346 -21.73 39.81 31.78
CA GLN A 346 -21.04 38.73 31.06
C GLN A 346 -20.35 39.24 29.79
N LEU A 347 -20.97 40.15 29.04
CA LEU A 347 -20.35 40.80 27.88
C LEU A 347 -19.12 41.65 28.26
N GLU A 348 -19.19 42.42 29.35
CA GLU A 348 -18.04 43.19 29.85
C GLU A 348 -16.89 42.29 30.34
N GLN A 349 -17.18 41.17 31.00
CA GLN A 349 -16.15 40.20 31.36
C GLN A 349 -15.49 39.55 30.13
N GLN A 350 -16.27 39.24 29.09
CA GLN A 350 -15.76 38.62 27.87
C GLN A 350 -14.86 39.59 27.08
N GLN A 351 -15.27 40.86 26.93
CA GLN A 351 -14.45 41.90 26.30
C GLN A 351 -13.17 42.20 27.08
N ASN A 352 -13.23 42.32 28.42
CA ASN A 352 -12.03 42.54 29.23
C ASN A 352 -11.02 41.39 29.12
N LYS A 353 -11.49 40.14 29.03
CA LYS A 353 -10.63 38.97 28.82
C LYS A 353 -9.91 39.01 27.46
N GLN A 354 -10.60 39.47 26.42
CA GLN A 354 -10.03 39.64 25.07
C GLN A 354 -9.06 40.83 24.99
N LEU A 355 -9.34 41.93 25.70
CA LEU A 355 -8.44 43.09 25.83
C LEU A 355 -7.15 42.73 26.56
N MET A 356 -7.22 41.98 27.66
CA MET A 356 -6.06 41.46 28.39
C MET A 356 -5.16 40.59 27.50
N MET A 357 -5.74 39.69 26.70
CA MET A 357 -4.95 38.88 25.75
C MET A 357 -4.31 39.73 24.64
N SER A 358 -5.00 40.77 24.13
CA SER A 358 -4.42 41.72 23.18
C SER A 358 -3.24 42.49 23.76
N GLN A 359 -3.33 42.90 25.02
CA GLN A 359 -2.26 43.62 25.72
C GLN A 359 -1.07 42.70 26.06
N ALA A 360 -1.32 41.45 26.45
CA ALA A 360 -0.27 40.44 26.66
C ALA A 360 0.53 40.18 25.36
N ALA A 361 -0.17 39.96 24.22
CA ALA A 361 0.47 39.79 22.92
C ALA A 361 1.31 41.01 22.50
N LYS A 362 0.80 42.23 22.72
CA LYS A 362 1.54 43.48 22.47
C LYS A 362 2.74 43.68 23.41
N LYS A 363 2.72 43.12 24.62
CA LYS A 363 3.86 43.15 25.56
C LYS A 363 4.95 42.17 25.15
N ALA A 364 4.58 40.96 24.67
CA ALA A 364 5.52 40.01 24.10
C ALA A 364 6.19 40.53 22.81
N ALA A 365 5.40 41.15 21.91
CA ALA A 365 5.91 41.72 20.66
C ALA A 365 6.90 42.89 20.85
N LYS A 366 6.99 43.48 22.06
CA LYS A 366 7.90 44.59 22.38
C LYS A 366 9.25 44.14 22.99
N MET A 367 9.52 42.84 23.07
CA MET A 367 10.78 42.29 23.60
C MET A 367 11.78 41.79 22.52
N LEU A 368 11.47 41.92 21.23
CA LEU A 368 12.27 41.33 20.14
C LEU A 368 12.69 42.37 19.07
N SER A 369 13.52 43.36 19.42
CA SER A 369 13.97 44.38 18.45
C SER A 369 15.34 45.08 18.70
N ARG A 370 16.45 44.31 18.80
CA ARG A 370 17.86 44.71 18.48
C ARG A 370 18.50 45.88 19.31
N PRO A 371 19.81 46.26 19.17
CA PRO A 371 20.89 45.77 18.27
C PRO A 371 22.31 45.47 18.88
N GLN A 372 23.09 44.64 18.16
CA GLN A 372 24.55 44.70 17.81
C GLN A 372 25.75 44.81 18.83
N TYR A 373 26.86 44.14 18.42
CA TYR A 373 28.32 44.45 18.64
C TYR A 373 28.93 44.21 20.06
N ILE A 374 30.25 43.96 20.30
CA ILE A 374 31.47 43.67 19.47
C ILE A 374 32.58 42.96 20.33
N PHE A 375 33.36 42.03 19.74
CA PHE A 375 34.75 41.55 19.96
C PHE A 375 35.42 41.21 21.34
N ASP A 376 36.31 40.21 21.26
CA ASP A 376 37.65 39.96 21.89
C ASP A 376 37.93 39.45 23.34
N ASP A 377 38.89 38.49 23.36
CA ASP A 377 40.03 38.26 24.29
C ASP A 377 39.86 37.92 25.80
N GLU A 378 40.72 37.13 26.47
CA GLU A 378 41.82 36.21 26.04
C GLU A 378 42.20 35.21 27.19
N ARG A 379 43.15 34.28 26.93
CA ARG A 379 44.13 33.60 27.84
C ARG A 379 43.77 32.37 28.73
N GLN A 380 44.44 31.27 28.34
CA GLN A 380 45.34 30.42 29.15
C GLN A 380 44.79 29.41 30.19
N LEU A 381 44.70 28.13 29.77
CA LEU A 381 45.65 27.01 30.04
C LEU A 381 46.43 26.94 31.38
N PRO A 382 46.91 25.75 31.81
CA PRO A 382 46.87 24.41 31.17
C PRO A 382 46.00 23.42 32.00
N ASP A 383 46.02 22.08 31.91
CA ASP A 383 46.73 21.05 31.11
C ASP A 383 45.83 19.77 31.02
N GLY A 384 46.35 18.58 30.66
CA GLY A 384 45.79 17.34 31.25
C GLY A 384 46.06 15.98 30.58
N GLY A 385 46.05 15.91 29.24
CA GLY A 385 46.37 14.69 28.46
C GLY A 385 45.36 13.52 28.47
N GLY A 386 45.47 12.66 27.45
CA GLY A 386 44.74 11.37 27.34
C GLY A 386 43.48 11.42 26.48
N GLY A 387 43.59 11.05 25.18
CA GLY A 387 42.46 11.01 24.24
C GLY A 387 42.35 9.68 23.50
N GLU A 388 41.19 9.44 22.88
CA GLU A 388 40.90 8.28 22.04
C GLU A 388 40.38 8.76 20.67
N GLN A 389 40.81 8.11 19.58
CA GLN A 389 40.82 8.75 18.25
C GLN A 389 39.57 8.45 17.39
N SER A 390 38.93 9.50 16.89
CA SER A 390 37.94 9.40 15.81
C SER A 390 38.63 9.31 14.44
N LEU A 391 38.58 8.14 13.80
CA LEU A 391 39.15 7.92 12.46
C LEU A 391 38.25 8.46 11.34
N SER A 392 38.33 9.76 11.08
CA SER A 392 37.86 10.36 9.83
C SER A 392 38.93 10.21 8.76
N SER A 393 38.69 9.37 7.73
CA SER A 393 39.50 9.36 6.50
C SER A 393 38.66 9.88 5.33
N SER A 394 39.10 11.00 4.76
CA SER A 394 38.47 11.62 3.59
C SER A 394 39.05 11.05 2.29
N SER A 395 38.21 11.01 1.25
CA SER A 395 38.66 10.82 -0.13
C SER A 395 38.29 12.08 -0.93
N PRO A 396 39.23 12.69 -1.70
CA PRO A 396 39.07 14.07 -2.16
C PRO A 396 38.45 14.17 -3.56
N ASP A 397 37.12 14.28 -3.67
CA ASP A 397 36.46 14.94 -4.83
C ASP A 397 34.98 15.35 -4.59
N ASP A 398 34.65 15.82 -3.37
CA ASP A 398 33.25 16.11 -2.94
C ASP A 398 32.96 17.62 -2.77
N HIS A 399 33.58 18.46 -3.61
CA HIS A 399 33.40 19.92 -3.53
C HIS A 399 32.03 20.37 -4.06
N HIS A 400 31.09 20.52 -3.13
CA HIS A 400 29.87 21.34 -3.26
C HIS A 400 28.84 20.93 -4.33
N GLN A 401 28.59 19.63 -4.53
CA GLN A 401 27.25 19.24 -4.98
C GLN A 401 26.23 19.64 -3.90
N HIS A 402 25.26 20.49 -4.24
CA HIS A 402 24.11 20.70 -3.35
C HIS A 402 23.40 19.37 -3.15
N ARG A 403 23.39 18.90 -1.91
CA ARG A 403 22.57 17.78 -1.46
C ARG A 403 21.23 18.34 -1.00
N SER A 404 20.16 17.83 -1.59
CA SER A 404 18.77 18.04 -1.17
C SER A 404 18.26 16.74 -0.57
N SER A 405 17.38 16.81 0.43
CA SER A 405 16.71 15.62 0.97
C SER A 405 15.20 15.68 0.77
N PHE A 406 14.55 14.52 0.77
CA PHE A 406 13.10 14.43 0.82
C PHE A 406 12.65 13.37 1.82
N VAL A 407 11.45 13.57 2.37
CA VAL A 407 10.79 12.61 3.27
C VAL A 407 10.04 11.59 2.44
N HIS A 408 9.99 10.34 2.87
CA HIS A 408 9.05 9.33 2.37
C HIS A 408 8.28 8.72 3.54
N ILE A 409 6.96 8.93 3.53
CA ILE A 409 5.99 8.27 4.41
C ILE A 409 5.06 7.40 3.56
N THR A 410 4.57 6.31 4.14
CA THR A 410 3.76 5.31 3.44
C THR A 410 2.98 4.47 4.44
N ASP A 411 1.92 3.82 3.97
CA ASP A 411 1.19 2.77 4.69
C ASP A 411 0.83 3.23 6.11
N ILE A 412 0.01 4.29 6.14
CA ILE A 412 -0.38 4.98 7.36
C ILE A 412 -1.43 4.17 8.10
N HIS A 413 -2.46 3.69 7.39
CA HIS A 413 -3.60 2.96 7.94
C HIS A 413 -4.09 3.56 9.26
N ILE A 414 -4.67 4.76 9.17
CA ILE A 414 -5.14 5.47 10.35
C ILE A 414 -6.31 4.72 10.96
N ASP A 415 -6.25 4.41 12.25
CA ASP A 415 -7.40 3.91 12.98
C ASP A 415 -7.92 4.96 13.97
N PRO A 416 -9.02 5.68 13.63
CA PRO A 416 -9.71 6.58 14.55
C PRO A 416 -10.39 5.85 15.72
N PHE A 417 -10.61 4.54 15.61
CA PHE A 417 -11.32 3.71 16.59
C PHE A 417 -10.38 2.90 17.51
N TYR A 418 -9.06 3.03 17.32
CA TYR A 418 -8.06 2.36 18.15
C TYR A 418 -8.21 2.73 19.63
N GLU A 419 -8.34 1.72 20.49
CA GLU A 419 -8.55 1.88 21.93
C GLU A 419 -7.44 1.19 22.73
N THR A 420 -6.67 1.99 23.46
CA THR A 420 -5.62 1.51 24.38
C THR A 420 -6.22 0.63 25.48
N GLY A 421 -5.64 -0.55 25.71
CA GLY A 421 -6.09 -1.53 26.68
C GLY A 421 -7.03 -2.60 26.13
N SER A 422 -7.61 -2.41 24.95
CA SER A 422 -8.49 -3.39 24.26
C SER A 422 -7.71 -4.62 23.75
N LEU A 423 -8.41 -5.64 23.22
CA LEU A 423 -7.78 -6.88 22.78
C LEU A 423 -6.96 -6.68 21.49
N ASN A 424 -5.64 -6.86 21.55
CA ASN A 424 -4.71 -6.69 20.41
C ASN A 424 -4.67 -7.87 19.42
N GLU A 425 -4.97 -9.08 19.91
CA GLU A 425 -5.04 -10.30 19.11
C GLU A 425 -6.46 -10.89 19.24
N CYS A 426 -7.25 -10.79 18.18
CA CYS A 426 -8.66 -11.17 18.12
C CYS A 426 -8.92 -12.10 16.92
N ASN A 427 -10.11 -12.72 16.85
CA ASN A 427 -10.48 -13.65 15.77
C ASN A 427 -11.03 -12.94 14.52
N GLU A 428 -10.50 -11.75 14.20
CA GLU A 428 -10.85 -10.92 13.05
C GLU A 428 -9.57 -10.28 12.47
N PRO A 429 -9.56 -9.77 11.22
CA PRO A 429 -8.33 -9.28 10.57
C PRO A 429 -7.73 -8.01 11.19
N LEU A 430 -8.53 -7.22 11.93
CA LEU A 430 -8.10 -6.02 12.64
C LEU A 430 -8.69 -6.00 14.06
N CYS A 431 -7.86 -5.65 15.03
CA CYS A 431 -8.08 -5.70 16.46
C CYS A 431 -7.71 -4.34 17.11
N CYS A 432 -7.37 -4.30 18.40
CA CYS A 432 -7.09 -3.06 19.16
C CYS A 432 -8.24 -2.03 19.19
N ARG A 433 -9.50 -2.48 19.13
CA ARG A 433 -10.71 -1.64 19.23
C ARG A 433 -11.64 -2.12 20.34
N ALA A 434 -12.55 -1.26 20.79
CA ALA A 434 -13.64 -1.61 21.71
C ALA A 434 -14.43 -2.89 21.29
N THR A 435 -14.55 -3.12 19.98
CA THR A 435 -15.29 -4.23 19.38
C THR A 435 -14.47 -5.52 19.24
N SER A 436 -13.17 -5.52 19.53
CA SER A 436 -12.27 -6.68 19.37
C SER A 436 -12.52 -7.81 20.37
N GLY A 437 -13.29 -7.56 21.44
CA GLY A 437 -13.72 -8.55 22.42
C GLY A 437 -13.03 -8.42 23.80
N PRO A 438 -13.42 -9.26 24.77
CA PRO A 438 -12.89 -9.20 26.13
C PRO A 438 -11.44 -9.67 26.22
N ILE A 439 -10.64 -8.97 27.02
CA ILE A 439 -9.25 -9.37 27.33
C ILE A 439 -9.26 -10.61 28.25
N PRO A 440 -8.42 -11.64 28.00
CA PRO A 440 -8.23 -12.75 28.93
C PRO A 440 -7.81 -12.28 30.32
N VAL A 441 -8.41 -12.87 31.37
CA VAL A 441 -8.16 -12.46 32.76
C VAL A 441 -6.67 -12.55 33.09
N ASN A 442 -6.11 -11.46 33.62
CA ASN A 442 -4.71 -11.26 34.02
C ASN A 442 -3.63 -11.25 32.92
N ASP A 443 -3.94 -11.42 31.63
CA ASP A 443 -2.90 -11.33 30.58
C ASP A 443 -2.76 -9.92 29.99
N LYS A 444 -1.91 -9.10 30.64
CA LYS A 444 -1.58 -7.74 30.16
C LYS A 444 -0.91 -7.69 28.79
N ARG A 445 -0.34 -8.79 28.28
CA ARG A 445 0.30 -8.83 26.95
C ARG A 445 -0.74 -8.86 25.82
N ARG A 446 -1.99 -9.13 26.17
CA ARG A 446 -3.15 -9.12 25.27
C ARG A 446 -3.90 -7.78 25.26
N GLN A 447 -3.26 -6.72 25.78
CA GLN A 447 -3.82 -5.37 25.87
C GLN A 447 -3.10 -4.41 24.93
N ALA A 448 -3.87 -3.78 24.03
CA ALA A 448 -3.41 -2.82 23.03
C ALA A 448 -2.59 -1.68 23.67
N GLY A 449 -1.35 -1.50 23.22
CA GLY A 449 -0.48 -0.41 23.68
C GLY A 449 -1.05 1.00 23.47
N LYS A 450 -0.44 2.03 24.08
CA LYS A 450 -0.84 3.43 23.87
C LYS A 450 -0.52 3.89 22.45
N TRP A 451 0.66 3.53 21.96
CA TRP A 451 1.26 4.08 20.75
C TRP A 451 1.10 3.19 19.50
N GLY A 452 0.31 2.12 19.62
CA GLY A 452 0.25 1.00 18.67
C GLY A 452 0.60 -0.31 19.39
N ASP A 453 0.51 -1.41 18.65
CA ASP A 453 0.73 -2.77 19.15
C ASP A 453 1.34 -3.63 18.02
N TYR A 454 2.00 -4.75 18.37
CA TYR A 454 2.58 -5.66 17.37
C TYR A 454 1.55 -6.68 16.82
N GLY A 455 0.38 -6.82 17.45
CA GLY A 455 -0.71 -7.68 17.00
C GLY A 455 -1.36 -7.25 15.68
N ASN A 456 -2.58 -7.71 15.43
CA ASN A 456 -3.35 -7.37 14.23
C ASN A 456 -3.95 -5.96 14.38
N CYS A 457 -3.12 -4.92 14.46
CA CYS A 457 -3.55 -3.57 14.86
C CYS A 457 -2.94 -2.47 13.99
N ASP A 458 -3.73 -1.42 13.76
CA ASP A 458 -3.36 -0.26 12.96
C ASP A 458 -2.96 0.97 13.81
N VAL A 459 -2.57 2.07 13.16
CA VAL A 459 -1.95 3.19 13.87
C VAL A 459 -2.99 4.12 14.52
N PRO A 460 -2.90 4.38 15.84
CA PRO A 460 -3.76 5.39 16.46
C PRO A 460 -3.35 6.80 16.02
N VAL A 461 -4.33 7.71 15.90
CA VAL A 461 -4.14 9.11 15.46
C VAL A 461 -3.05 9.87 16.24
N ARG A 462 -2.79 9.49 17.50
CA ARG A 462 -1.71 10.07 18.32
C ARG A 462 -0.31 9.74 17.80
N THR A 463 -0.11 8.53 17.28
CA THR A 463 1.19 8.05 16.79
C THR A 463 1.52 8.63 15.43
N LEU A 464 0.54 8.69 14.51
CA LEU A 464 0.70 9.46 13.26
C LEU A 464 1.08 10.92 13.56
N ARG A 465 0.37 11.56 14.51
CA ARG A 465 0.69 12.95 14.89
C ARG A 465 2.11 13.09 15.44
N ASN A 466 2.55 12.17 16.30
CA ASN A 466 3.91 12.17 16.84
C ASN A 466 4.97 11.95 15.73
N ALA A 467 4.75 11.02 14.80
CA ALA A 467 5.62 10.80 13.64
C ALA A 467 5.77 12.06 12.78
N LEU A 468 4.64 12.64 12.37
CA LEU A 468 4.60 13.87 11.56
C LEU A 468 5.26 15.06 12.28
N ASN A 469 5.09 15.15 13.61
CA ASN A 469 5.76 16.16 14.45
C ASN A 469 7.28 15.98 14.47
N ARG A 470 7.76 14.73 14.65
CA ARG A 470 9.18 14.39 14.63
C ARG A 470 9.82 14.72 13.27
N ILE A 471 9.15 14.35 12.18
CA ILE A 471 9.60 14.64 10.81
C ILE A 471 9.72 16.15 10.58
N ARG A 472 8.69 16.92 10.95
CA ARG A 472 8.69 18.39 10.83
C ARG A 472 9.90 19.03 11.52
N GLU A 473 10.23 18.55 12.72
CA GLU A 473 11.26 19.13 13.59
C GLU A 473 12.69 18.74 13.22
N GLN A 474 12.93 17.47 12.89
CA GLN A 474 14.29 16.99 12.55
C GLN A 474 14.64 17.20 11.08
N HIS A 475 13.70 16.95 10.19
CA HIS A 475 13.90 17.00 8.73
C HIS A 475 13.27 18.28 8.18
N SER A 476 13.52 19.39 8.89
CA SER A 476 13.00 20.72 8.59
C SER A 476 13.58 21.35 7.30
N ASN A 477 14.66 20.75 6.79
CA ASN A 477 15.38 21.09 5.57
C ASN A 477 14.98 20.28 4.33
N ALA A 478 14.06 19.32 4.44
CA ALA A 478 13.59 18.53 3.30
C ALA A 478 12.93 19.42 2.23
N GLU A 479 13.22 19.15 0.96
CA GLU A 479 12.72 19.90 -0.20
C GLU A 479 11.22 19.63 -0.44
N TYR A 480 10.82 18.37 -0.34
CA TYR A 480 9.45 17.89 -0.50
C TYR A 480 9.23 16.58 0.29
N TRP A 481 7.99 16.10 0.31
CA TRP A 481 7.63 14.80 0.89
C TRP A 481 6.99 13.91 -0.20
N LEU A 482 7.32 12.63 -0.22
CA LEU A 482 6.57 11.58 -0.91
C LEU A 482 5.61 10.92 0.08
N TRP A 483 4.39 10.64 -0.36
CA TRP A 483 3.38 9.93 0.45
C TRP A 483 2.72 8.82 -0.37
N THR A 484 3.25 7.60 -0.31
CA THR A 484 2.82 6.49 -1.20
C THR A 484 1.59 5.73 -0.69
N GLY A 485 0.55 6.48 -0.29
CA GLY A 485 -0.81 5.96 -0.08
C GLY A 485 -1.07 5.23 1.24
N ASP A 486 -2.14 4.44 1.21
CA ASP A 486 -2.74 3.61 2.25
C ASP A 486 -3.07 4.33 3.56
N ILE A 487 -4.28 4.86 3.56
CA ILE A 487 -4.82 5.80 4.52
C ILE A 487 -5.84 5.12 5.43
N SER A 488 -6.74 4.30 4.88
CA SER A 488 -7.77 3.58 5.67
C SER A 488 -7.18 2.36 6.40
N PRO A 489 -7.74 1.98 7.56
CA PRO A 489 -7.27 0.82 8.29
C PRO A 489 -7.73 -0.50 7.63
N HIS A 490 -7.32 -1.64 8.20
CA HIS A 490 -7.61 -2.98 7.68
C HIS A 490 -9.03 -3.48 8.00
N ASP A 491 -9.96 -2.62 8.42
CA ASP A 491 -11.36 -2.95 8.72
C ASP A 491 -12.25 -3.07 7.48
N ILE A 492 -11.70 -3.62 6.39
CA ILE A 492 -12.23 -3.69 5.02
C ILE A 492 -13.63 -4.33 4.85
N TRP A 493 -14.20 -4.90 5.91
CA TRP A 493 -15.54 -5.47 5.98
C TRP A 493 -16.56 -4.56 6.71
N ASN A 494 -16.12 -3.44 7.26
CA ASN A 494 -16.85 -2.57 8.17
C ASN A 494 -16.44 -1.09 7.97
N ILE A 495 -16.24 -0.69 6.71
CA ILE A 495 -15.92 0.69 6.31
C ILE A 495 -16.82 1.07 5.12
N THR A 496 -17.27 2.32 5.06
CA THR A 496 -18.03 2.86 3.92
C THR A 496 -17.22 3.87 3.11
N LYS A 497 -17.67 4.16 1.88
CA LYS A 497 -17.12 5.27 1.05
C LYS A 497 -17.08 6.62 1.81
N ALA A 498 -18.02 6.86 2.74
CA ALA A 498 -18.06 8.08 3.54
C ALA A 498 -16.98 8.10 4.65
N GLU A 499 -16.70 6.96 5.28
CA GLU A 499 -15.64 6.83 6.29
C GLU A 499 -14.26 6.87 5.65
N ALA A 500 -14.04 6.16 4.54
CA ALA A 500 -12.81 6.26 3.74
C ALA A 500 -12.53 7.72 3.31
N ALA A 501 -13.57 8.43 2.83
CA ALA A 501 -13.45 9.86 2.50
C ALA A 501 -13.10 10.74 3.72
N ASN A 502 -13.50 10.35 4.93
CA ASN A 502 -13.12 11.06 6.16
C ASN A 502 -11.71 10.69 6.65
N HIS A 503 -11.23 9.47 6.40
CA HIS A 503 -9.82 9.09 6.61
C HIS A 503 -8.89 9.90 5.70
N VAL A 504 -9.23 9.98 4.40
CA VAL A 504 -8.55 10.84 3.41
C VAL A 504 -8.42 12.28 3.91
N ARG A 505 -9.52 12.90 4.34
CA ARG A 505 -9.55 14.27 4.89
C ARG A 505 -8.72 14.40 6.16
N LEU A 506 -8.85 13.47 7.10
CA LEU A 506 -8.13 13.50 8.38
C LEU A 506 -6.61 13.45 8.17
N VAL A 507 -6.14 12.49 7.37
CA VAL A 507 -4.70 12.28 7.17
C VAL A 507 -4.12 13.36 6.26
N THR A 508 -4.80 13.74 5.18
CA THR A 508 -4.31 14.84 4.32
C THR A 508 -4.21 16.14 5.12
N LYS A 509 -5.20 16.46 5.96
CA LYS A 509 -5.13 17.62 6.86
C LYS A 509 -3.96 17.55 7.85
N LEU A 510 -3.69 16.38 8.43
CA LEU A 510 -2.53 16.20 9.32
C LEU A 510 -1.22 16.37 8.56
N VAL A 511 -1.05 15.68 7.43
CA VAL A 511 0.15 15.78 6.57
C VAL A 511 0.38 17.24 6.14
N ARG A 512 -0.66 17.95 5.67
CA ARG A 512 -0.61 19.37 5.28
C ARG A 512 -0.24 20.31 6.44
N THR A 513 -0.69 20.00 7.65
CA THR A 513 -0.34 20.75 8.87
C THR A 513 1.14 20.57 9.24
N TYR A 514 1.71 19.38 9.03
CA TYR A 514 3.08 19.06 9.46
C TYR A 514 4.15 19.21 8.36
N SER A 515 3.80 19.14 7.07
CA SER A 515 4.70 19.52 5.99
C SER A 515 5.01 21.03 6.00
N ASN A 516 4.14 21.84 6.63
CA ASN A 516 4.36 23.25 6.95
C ASN A 516 4.78 24.07 5.71
N GLY A 517 3.98 23.97 4.64
CA GLY A 517 4.21 24.67 3.38
C GLY A 517 5.17 23.97 2.40
N ARG A 518 5.80 22.84 2.79
CA ARG A 518 6.48 21.97 1.82
C ARG A 518 5.45 21.23 0.96
N PRO A 519 5.70 21.09 -0.36
CA PRO A 519 4.83 20.28 -1.21
C PRO A 519 4.94 18.80 -0.84
N VAL A 520 3.83 18.09 -1.04
CA VAL A 520 3.73 16.64 -0.82
C VAL A 520 3.24 16.02 -2.13
N PHE A 521 3.85 14.91 -2.54
CA PHE A 521 3.49 14.19 -3.76
C PHE A 521 2.88 12.84 -3.37
N PRO A 522 1.54 12.77 -3.24
CA PRO A 522 0.84 11.58 -2.78
C PRO A 522 0.53 10.60 -3.91
N VAL A 523 0.47 9.31 -3.58
CA VAL A 523 -0.03 8.25 -4.46
C VAL A 523 -1.25 7.60 -3.83
N ILE A 524 -2.15 7.07 -4.65
CA ILE A 524 -3.31 6.30 -4.19
C ILE A 524 -2.86 4.86 -3.89
N GLY A 525 -3.07 4.40 -2.65
CA GLY A 525 -2.88 3.01 -2.26
C GLY A 525 -4.10 2.12 -2.52
N ASN A 526 -4.05 0.87 -2.08
CA ASN A 526 -5.15 -0.09 -2.31
C ASN A 526 -6.28 -0.01 -1.26
N HIS A 527 -6.03 0.58 -0.07
CA HIS A 527 -7.03 0.83 0.98
C HIS A 527 -7.82 2.15 0.82
N GLU A 528 -7.54 2.96 -0.21
CA GLU A 528 -8.33 4.17 -0.49
C GLU A 528 -9.70 3.86 -1.12
N ALA A 529 -9.84 2.72 -1.79
CA ALA A 529 -11.09 2.29 -2.40
C ALA A 529 -12.01 1.58 -1.40
N HIS A 530 -13.32 1.73 -1.61
CA HIS A 530 -14.33 0.84 -1.03
C HIS A 530 -15.22 0.27 -2.16
N PRO A 531 -15.25 -1.06 -2.37
CA PRO A 531 -14.49 -2.09 -1.65
C PRO A 531 -12.97 -1.95 -1.81
N VAL A 532 -12.18 -2.49 -0.87
CA VAL A 532 -10.72 -2.49 -0.93
C VAL A 532 -10.23 -3.12 -2.24
N ASN A 533 -9.13 -2.61 -2.81
CA ASN A 533 -8.62 -3.00 -4.14
C ASN A 533 -9.57 -2.74 -5.33
N SER A 534 -10.81 -2.28 -5.13
CA SER A 534 -11.79 -2.13 -6.22
C SER A 534 -11.56 -0.84 -6.99
N PHE A 535 -10.64 -0.87 -7.97
CA PHE A 535 -10.31 0.28 -8.84
C PHE A 535 -10.76 0.01 -10.28
N SER A 536 -11.96 0.49 -10.62
CA SER A 536 -12.52 0.37 -11.96
C SER A 536 -11.75 1.22 -12.98
N PRO A 537 -11.50 0.74 -14.21
CA PRO A 537 -10.90 1.55 -15.26
C PRO A 537 -11.85 2.67 -15.73
N PRO A 538 -11.35 3.76 -16.36
CA PRO A 538 -12.08 5.02 -16.50
C PRO A 538 -13.32 4.96 -17.40
N GLU A 539 -13.43 3.97 -18.29
CA GLU A 539 -14.62 3.70 -19.10
C GLU A 539 -15.82 3.21 -18.28
N ILE A 540 -15.60 2.71 -17.05
CA ILE A 540 -16.66 2.35 -16.11
C ILE A 540 -17.28 3.62 -15.50
N LYS A 541 -18.58 3.81 -15.74
CA LYS A 541 -19.35 5.00 -15.33
C LYS A 541 -20.43 4.67 -14.28
N GLY A 542 -21.03 5.71 -13.70
CA GLY A 542 -22.07 5.57 -12.69
C GLY A 542 -21.53 5.09 -11.34
N LYS A 543 -22.31 4.32 -10.58
CA LYS A 543 -22.00 3.95 -9.18
C LYS A 543 -20.68 3.20 -8.96
N PHE A 544 -20.19 2.55 -10.02
CA PHE A 544 -18.95 1.77 -10.04
C PHE A 544 -17.71 2.61 -10.33
N SER A 545 -17.88 3.81 -10.90
CA SER A 545 -16.76 4.68 -11.30
C SER A 545 -15.95 5.15 -10.10
N MET A 546 -14.65 5.30 -10.25
CA MET A 546 -13.74 5.80 -9.20
C MET A 546 -13.82 7.31 -8.94
N SER A 547 -14.64 8.06 -9.68
CA SER A 547 -14.74 9.53 -9.54
C SER A 547 -15.04 9.99 -8.10
N TRP A 548 -15.88 9.25 -7.36
CA TRP A 548 -16.17 9.53 -5.93
C TRP A 548 -14.91 9.64 -5.04
N LEU A 549 -13.83 8.95 -5.43
CA LEU A 549 -12.54 8.99 -4.78
C LEU A 549 -11.59 9.94 -5.51
N TYR A 550 -11.45 9.81 -6.84
CA TYR A 550 -10.47 10.59 -7.60
C TYR A 550 -10.75 12.09 -7.61
N ASP A 551 -12.02 12.50 -7.61
CA ASP A 551 -12.41 13.91 -7.46
C ASP A 551 -12.08 14.42 -6.04
N LEU A 552 -12.39 13.62 -5.00
CA LEU A 552 -12.06 13.95 -3.61
C LEU A 552 -10.54 14.10 -3.39
N LEU A 553 -9.74 13.19 -3.94
CA LEU A 553 -8.28 13.23 -3.82
C LEU A 553 -7.71 14.42 -4.60
N ALA A 554 -8.23 14.73 -5.78
CA ALA A 554 -7.81 15.91 -6.54
C ALA A 554 -8.18 17.23 -5.83
N ASP A 555 -9.33 17.29 -5.16
CA ASP A 555 -9.73 18.46 -4.39
C ASP A 555 -8.88 18.62 -3.11
N GLU A 556 -8.63 17.54 -2.36
CA GLU A 556 -7.81 17.56 -1.14
C GLU A 556 -6.29 17.68 -1.41
N TRP A 557 -5.81 17.35 -2.62
CA TRP A 557 -4.39 17.46 -3.00
C TRP A 557 -4.10 18.67 -3.90
N SER A 558 -5.11 19.50 -4.20
CA SER A 558 -4.97 20.73 -5.01
C SER A 558 -4.01 21.77 -4.42
N ASP A 559 -3.78 21.77 -3.10
CA ASP A 559 -2.77 22.58 -2.42
C ASP A 559 -1.31 22.21 -2.79
N TRP A 560 -1.09 21.05 -3.43
CA TRP A 560 0.24 20.52 -3.77
C TRP A 560 0.45 20.19 -5.24
N LEU A 561 -0.62 19.84 -5.97
CA LEU A 561 -0.55 19.33 -7.33
C LEU A 561 -1.03 20.38 -8.35
N PRO A 562 -0.30 20.59 -9.46
CA PRO A 562 -0.72 21.53 -10.51
C PRO A 562 -1.92 21.01 -11.30
N GLU A 563 -2.64 21.92 -11.95
CA GLU A 563 -3.92 21.65 -12.62
C GLU A 563 -3.83 20.69 -13.83
N ASP A 564 -2.65 20.41 -14.38
CA ASP A 564 -2.42 19.33 -15.36
C ASP A 564 -2.27 17.96 -14.69
N ALA A 565 -1.64 17.91 -13.50
CA ALA A 565 -1.62 16.71 -12.65
C ALA A 565 -3.02 16.38 -12.12
N LEU A 566 -3.78 17.37 -11.65
CA LEU A 566 -5.15 17.16 -11.17
C LEU A 566 -6.10 16.60 -12.24
N LYS A 567 -5.91 16.96 -13.52
CA LYS A 567 -6.69 16.41 -14.63
C LYS A 567 -6.47 14.91 -14.86
N THR A 568 -5.23 14.45 -14.79
CA THR A 568 -4.89 13.03 -14.97
C THR A 568 -5.27 12.22 -13.72
N LEU A 569 -5.10 12.80 -12.53
CA LEU A 569 -5.55 12.26 -11.25
C LEU A 569 -7.07 11.98 -11.24
N ARG A 570 -7.92 12.95 -11.63
CA ARG A 570 -9.39 12.76 -11.71
C ARG A 570 -9.84 11.69 -12.71
N VAL A 571 -9.05 11.42 -13.75
CA VAL A 571 -9.38 10.40 -14.78
C VAL A 571 -8.96 9.00 -14.38
N GLY A 572 -7.72 8.81 -13.91
CA GLY A 572 -7.13 7.48 -13.73
C GLY A 572 -6.36 7.26 -12.43
N GLY A 573 -6.27 8.25 -11.55
CA GLY A 573 -5.54 8.17 -10.29
C GLY A 573 -4.02 8.39 -10.38
N TYR A 574 -3.49 8.70 -11.57
CA TYR A 574 -2.06 8.86 -11.86
C TYR A 574 -1.78 10.27 -12.41
N TYR A 575 -0.54 10.76 -12.30
CA TYR A 575 -0.17 12.11 -12.76
C TYR A 575 1.35 12.27 -13.00
N LYS A 576 1.76 13.36 -13.67
CA LYS A 576 3.17 13.80 -13.74
C LYS A 576 3.34 15.20 -13.13
N LEU A 577 4.54 15.54 -12.70
CA LEU A 577 4.94 16.93 -12.47
C LEU A 577 6.44 17.17 -12.71
N GLN A 578 6.80 18.42 -12.97
CA GLN A 578 8.18 18.91 -12.97
C GLN A 578 8.53 19.42 -11.57
N ILE A 579 9.57 18.88 -10.94
CA ILE A 579 10.06 19.37 -9.63
C ILE A 579 10.94 20.60 -9.84
N ARG A 580 11.83 20.52 -10.84
CA ARG A 580 12.77 21.56 -11.25
C ARG A 580 13.24 21.21 -12.67
N LYS A 581 13.69 22.19 -13.46
CA LYS A 581 14.19 21.94 -14.82
C LYS A 581 15.27 20.84 -14.81
N GLY A 582 15.11 19.80 -15.61
CA GLY A 582 15.98 18.62 -15.65
C GLY A 582 15.52 17.46 -14.76
N PHE A 583 14.44 17.59 -13.98
CA PHE A 583 13.95 16.56 -13.06
C PHE A 583 12.43 16.57 -12.83
N ARG A 584 11.80 15.39 -13.01
CA ARG A 584 10.34 15.14 -12.95
C ARG A 584 9.99 13.96 -12.04
N ILE A 585 8.75 13.96 -11.56
CA ILE A 585 8.11 12.80 -10.93
C ILE A 585 6.95 12.33 -11.82
N ILE A 586 6.83 11.01 -11.97
CA ILE A 586 5.66 10.34 -12.55
C ILE A 586 5.03 9.47 -11.46
N ALA A 587 3.80 9.79 -11.05
CA ALA A 587 3.02 9.04 -10.08
C ALA A 587 2.08 8.06 -10.80
N LEU A 588 2.19 6.78 -10.47
CA LEU A 588 1.40 5.68 -11.04
C LEU A 588 0.37 5.18 -10.03
N ASN A 589 -0.87 4.99 -10.51
CA ASN A 589 -1.88 4.24 -9.78
C ASN A 589 -1.66 2.74 -10.03
N THR A 590 -0.75 2.12 -9.26
CA THR A 590 -0.35 0.72 -9.46
C THR A 590 -1.44 -0.30 -9.08
N ASN A 591 -2.59 0.14 -8.54
CA ASN A 591 -3.78 -0.70 -8.35
C ASN A 591 -4.32 -1.29 -9.68
N TYR A 592 -3.97 -0.72 -10.83
CA TYR A 592 -4.28 -1.29 -12.14
C TYR A 592 -3.39 -2.47 -12.54
N CYS A 593 -2.25 -2.69 -11.87
CA CYS A 593 -1.48 -3.92 -12.04
C CYS A 593 -2.03 -5.07 -11.17
N ALA A 594 -2.66 -4.73 -10.04
CA ALA A 594 -2.81 -5.63 -8.90
C ALA A 594 -3.80 -6.78 -9.15
N ARG A 595 -3.40 -8.01 -8.85
CA ARG A 595 -4.24 -9.23 -8.99
C ARG A 595 -5.45 -9.24 -8.07
N LEU A 596 -5.35 -8.55 -6.94
CA LEU A 596 -6.45 -8.39 -5.99
C LEU A 596 -7.48 -7.33 -6.42
N ASN A 597 -7.21 -6.57 -7.49
CA ASN A 597 -8.20 -5.68 -8.10
C ASN A 597 -9.18 -6.53 -8.95
N PRO A 598 -10.46 -6.64 -8.54
CA PRO A 598 -11.44 -7.49 -9.23
C PRO A 598 -11.74 -7.01 -10.67
N TRP A 599 -11.48 -5.75 -10.99
CA TRP A 599 -11.71 -5.20 -12.33
C TRP A 599 -10.74 -5.75 -13.39
N SER A 600 -9.62 -6.36 -12.98
CA SER A 600 -8.78 -7.17 -13.87
C SER A 600 -9.53 -8.38 -14.47
N PHE A 601 -10.66 -8.80 -13.88
CA PHE A 601 -11.52 -9.84 -14.43
C PHE A 601 -12.58 -9.31 -15.40
N TYR A 602 -12.73 -7.98 -15.52
CA TYR A 602 -13.54 -7.32 -16.55
C TYR A 602 -12.69 -7.13 -17.81
N ASP A 603 -11.55 -6.43 -17.68
CA ASP A 603 -10.55 -6.27 -18.73
C ASP A 603 -9.14 -6.09 -18.09
N PRO A 604 -8.15 -6.93 -18.41
CA PRO A 604 -6.79 -6.85 -17.85
C PRO A 604 -5.81 -6.06 -18.75
N VAL A 605 -6.24 -5.51 -19.89
CA VAL A 605 -5.35 -4.91 -20.91
C VAL A 605 -5.13 -3.42 -20.63
N ASP A 606 -3.89 -3.06 -20.29
CA ASP A 606 -3.44 -1.71 -19.89
C ASP A 606 -4.53 -0.79 -19.31
N PRO A 607 -5.07 -1.08 -18.10
CA PRO A 607 -6.22 -0.34 -17.59
C PRO A 607 -5.92 1.16 -17.46
N ALA A 608 -6.88 1.99 -17.88
CA ALA A 608 -6.74 3.44 -18.09
C ALA A 608 -5.71 3.89 -19.16
N ASN A 609 -5.11 2.98 -19.94
CA ASN A 609 -3.96 3.22 -20.81
C ASN A 609 -2.73 3.73 -20.04
N GLN A 610 -2.55 3.31 -18.77
CA GLN A 610 -1.53 3.88 -17.89
C GLN A 610 -0.09 3.57 -18.35
N LEU A 611 0.20 2.36 -18.81
CA LEU A 611 1.55 2.00 -19.28
C LEU A 611 1.87 2.63 -20.63
N LYS A 612 0.89 2.75 -21.54
CA LYS A 612 1.03 3.55 -22.77
C LYS A 612 1.33 5.01 -22.43
N TRP A 613 0.55 5.62 -21.54
CA TRP A 613 0.77 6.99 -21.07
C TRP A 613 2.15 7.17 -20.42
N LEU A 614 2.60 6.21 -19.60
CA LEU A 614 3.93 6.19 -18.99
C LEU A 614 5.04 6.18 -20.05
N ALA A 615 4.93 5.33 -21.08
CA ALA A 615 5.90 5.27 -22.17
C ALA A 615 5.96 6.60 -22.96
N GLU A 616 4.81 7.24 -23.18
CA GLU A 616 4.72 8.59 -23.77
C GLU A 616 5.38 9.66 -22.87
N GLN A 617 5.17 9.61 -21.55
CA GLN A 617 5.75 10.58 -20.61
C GLN A 617 7.26 10.41 -20.44
N LEU A 618 7.76 9.17 -20.53
CA LEU A 618 9.19 8.86 -20.47
C LEU A 618 9.92 9.27 -21.75
N LEU A 619 9.29 9.12 -22.94
CA LEU A 619 9.80 9.71 -24.17
C LEU A 619 9.82 11.25 -24.08
N GLU A 620 8.77 11.87 -23.56
CA GLU A 620 8.73 13.33 -23.36
C GLU A 620 9.86 13.79 -22.42
N ALA A 621 10.15 13.06 -21.35
CA ALA A 621 11.28 13.36 -20.47
C ALA A 621 12.64 13.18 -21.17
N GLU A 622 12.84 12.06 -21.89
CA GLU A 622 14.07 11.77 -22.64
C GLU A 622 14.38 12.87 -23.68
N LEU A 623 13.37 13.29 -24.46
CA LEU A 623 13.50 14.36 -25.45
C LEU A 623 13.81 15.73 -24.83
N ASN A 624 13.29 16.02 -23.63
CA ASN A 624 13.59 17.24 -22.88
C ASN A 624 14.89 17.16 -22.07
N GLN A 625 15.59 16.01 -22.10
CA GLN A 625 16.76 15.70 -21.26
C GLN A 625 16.47 15.73 -19.74
N ASP A 626 15.20 15.58 -19.36
CA ASP A 626 14.75 15.47 -17.97
C ASP A 626 15.06 14.07 -17.40
N LYS A 627 15.35 14.01 -16.11
CA LYS A 627 15.44 12.76 -15.34
C LYS A 627 14.16 12.51 -14.55
N VAL A 628 13.85 11.24 -14.30
CA VAL A 628 12.55 10.80 -13.77
C VAL A 628 12.72 9.97 -12.50
N HIS A 629 11.93 10.28 -11.48
CA HIS A 629 11.51 9.30 -10.47
C HIS A 629 10.11 8.79 -10.79
N ILE A 630 9.91 7.48 -10.65
CA ILE A 630 8.57 6.88 -10.66
C ILE A 630 8.13 6.69 -9.20
N ILE A 631 6.89 7.05 -8.87
CA ILE A 631 6.30 6.75 -7.56
C ILE A 631 5.01 5.95 -7.75
N GLY A 632 4.80 4.93 -6.92
CA GLY A 632 3.61 4.09 -6.90
C GLY A 632 3.22 3.76 -5.45
N HIS A 633 2.20 2.92 -5.26
CA HIS A 633 1.94 2.30 -3.96
C HIS A 633 2.37 0.84 -3.97
N VAL A 634 1.60 -0.04 -4.64
CA VAL A 634 1.96 -1.44 -4.88
C VAL A 634 3.27 -1.49 -5.69
N PRO A 635 4.35 -2.11 -5.19
CA PRO A 635 5.64 -2.22 -5.90
C PRO A 635 5.57 -3.31 -6.98
N PRO A 636 5.80 -2.99 -8.27
CA PRO A 636 5.58 -3.96 -9.34
C PRO A 636 6.46 -5.21 -9.25
N ASP A 637 5.84 -6.37 -9.05
CA ASP A 637 6.51 -7.67 -9.06
C ASP A 637 5.62 -8.82 -9.56
N ASN A 638 6.15 -10.04 -9.45
CA ASN A 638 5.49 -11.28 -9.84
C ASN A 638 4.49 -11.82 -8.79
N ARG A 639 4.23 -11.11 -7.67
CA ARG A 639 3.27 -11.47 -6.60
C ARG A 639 2.04 -10.58 -6.61
N GLU A 640 2.24 -9.28 -6.65
CA GLU A 640 1.15 -8.31 -6.62
C GLU A 640 0.58 -8.05 -8.02
N CYS A 641 1.44 -7.88 -9.04
CA CYS A 641 0.99 -7.53 -10.39
C CYS A 641 0.67 -8.73 -11.30
N THR A 642 -0.30 -8.56 -12.19
CA THR A 642 -0.51 -9.48 -13.33
C THR A 642 0.76 -9.57 -14.19
N GLN A 643 1.08 -10.77 -14.68
CA GLN A 643 2.31 -11.02 -15.43
C GLN A 643 2.43 -10.19 -16.72
N ALA A 644 1.30 -9.88 -17.37
CA ALA A 644 1.26 -9.07 -18.58
C ALA A 644 1.51 -7.59 -18.32
N TRP A 645 0.92 -7.02 -17.25
CA TRP A 645 1.24 -5.65 -16.84
C TRP A 645 2.71 -5.53 -16.46
N LEU A 646 3.23 -6.48 -15.69
CA LEU A 646 4.63 -6.51 -15.26
C LEU A 646 5.61 -6.65 -16.44
N PHE A 647 5.29 -7.48 -17.44
CA PHE A 647 6.11 -7.64 -18.64
C PHE A 647 6.29 -6.32 -19.38
N ASN A 648 5.18 -5.58 -19.57
CA ASN A 648 5.20 -4.29 -20.24
C ASN A 648 5.91 -3.23 -19.39
N PHE A 649 5.69 -3.21 -18.07
CA PHE A 649 6.41 -2.32 -17.16
C PHE A 649 7.93 -2.51 -17.23
N ILE A 650 8.44 -3.74 -17.17
CA ILE A 650 9.89 -3.99 -17.25
C ILE A 650 10.45 -3.60 -18.63
N ASN A 651 9.75 -3.89 -19.73
CA ASN A 651 10.19 -3.45 -21.07
C ASN A 651 10.27 -1.91 -21.19
N ILE A 652 9.29 -1.18 -20.61
CA ILE A 652 9.31 0.28 -20.56
C ILE A 652 10.49 0.78 -19.71
N VAL A 653 10.76 0.15 -18.57
CA VAL A 653 11.92 0.47 -17.72
C VAL A 653 13.24 0.21 -18.44
N ASP A 654 13.40 -0.90 -19.19
CA ASP A 654 14.63 -1.22 -19.92
C ASP A 654 14.87 -0.23 -21.08
N ARG A 655 13.82 0.15 -21.82
CA ARG A 655 13.88 1.19 -22.86
C ARG A 655 14.32 2.55 -22.31
N PHE A 656 13.85 2.93 -21.12
CA PHE A 656 14.03 4.27 -20.55
C PHE A 656 14.94 4.32 -19.31
N ARG A 657 15.75 3.28 -19.10
CA ARG A 657 16.69 3.13 -17.96
C ARG A 657 17.70 4.26 -17.78
N ASP A 658 18.09 4.94 -18.87
CA ASP A 658 18.96 6.12 -18.78
C ASP A 658 18.20 7.37 -18.30
N THR A 659 16.87 7.38 -18.42
CA THR A 659 15.97 8.50 -18.07
C THR A 659 15.41 8.34 -16.65
N ILE A 660 15.10 7.11 -16.23
CA ILE A 660 14.62 6.76 -14.88
C ILE A 660 15.81 6.62 -13.93
N LEU A 661 15.83 7.37 -12.82
CA LEU A 661 16.91 7.29 -11.82
C LEU A 661 16.59 6.39 -10.62
N ALA A 662 15.31 6.34 -10.21
CA ALA A 662 14.85 5.57 -9.05
C ALA A 662 13.32 5.39 -9.10
N GLN A 663 12.81 4.45 -8.32
CA GLN A 663 11.37 4.21 -8.16
C GLN A 663 11.01 4.02 -6.67
N PHE A 664 9.85 4.51 -6.22
CA PHE A 664 9.46 4.51 -4.78
C PHE A 664 8.03 4.00 -4.57
N TYR A 665 7.86 3.13 -3.57
CA TYR A 665 6.64 2.36 -3.31
C TYR A 665 6.39 2.12 -1.82
N GLY A 666 5.28 1.47 -1.46
CA GLY A 666 4.89 1.06 -0.11
C GLY A 666 4.36 -0.37 -0.09
N HIS A 667 3.15 -0.56 0.44
CA HIS A 667 2.30 -1.76 0.37
C HIS A 667 2.77 -3.00 1.13
N THR A 668 4.06 -3.36 1.07
CA THR A 668 4.55 -4.55 1.79
C THR A 668 4.78 -4.29 3.28
N HIS A 669 4.81 -3.01 3.66
CA HIS A 669 5.15 -2.47 4.98
C HIS A 669 6.58 -2.82 5.43
N ARG A 670 7.47 -3.34 4.58
CA ARG A 670 8.82 -3.76 4.97
C ARG A 670 9.89 -2.78 4.51
N ASP A 671 11.01 -2.74 5.24
CA ASP A 671 12.18 -1.98 4.82
C ASP A 671 12.94 -2.80 3.76
N GLU A 672 12.56 -2.63 2.49
CA GLU A 672 13.09 -3.43 1.38
C GLU A 672 13.28 -2.65 0.08
N TRP A 673 13.84 -3.34 -0.91
CA TRP A 673 14.26 -2.81 -2.21
C TRP A 673 14.29 -3.96 -3.22
N ARG A 674 14.18 -3.66 -4.51
CA ARG A 674 14.21 -4.68 -5.58
C ARG A 674 15.05 -4.22 -6.75
N VAL A 675 15.86 -5.13 -7.28
CA VAL A 675 16.63 -4.89 -8.51
C VAL A 675 15.83 -5.40 -9.70
N ILE A 676 15.64 -4.53 -10.69
CA ILE A 676 14.99 -4.85 -11.96
C ILE A 676 16.06 -5.29 -12.95
N TYR A 677 15.82 -6.38 -13.68
CA TYR A 677 16.73 -6.93 -14.67
C TYR A 677 16.15 -6.88 -16.10
N SER A 678 17.02 -6.78 -17.11
CA SER A 678 16.61 -6.72 -18.52
C SER A 678 15.89 -8.00 -18.96
N LEU A 679 14.81 -7.85 -19.75
CA LEU A 679 14.11 -9.00 -20.33
C LEU A 679 14.91 -9.68 -21.46
N ALA A 680 15.84 -8.94 -22.07
CA ALA A 680 16.74 -9.43 -23.10
C ALA A 680 18.09 -9.92 -22.53
N ARG A 681 18.55 -9.34 -21.41
CA ARG A 681 19.82 -9.67 -20.73
C ARG A 681 19.57 -9.96 -19.24
N PRO A 682 19.14 -11.18 -18.85
CA PRO A 682 18.65 -11.46 -17.50
C PRO A 682 19.64 -11.19 -16.35
N ASP A 683 20.94 -11.20 -16.61
CA ASP A 683 21.99 -10.92 -15.62
C ASP A 683 22.28 -9.42 -15.45
N GLU A 684 21.72 -8.55 -16.30
CA GLU A 684 21.97 -7.11 -16.30
C GLU A 684 20.94 -6.35 -15.43
N PRO A 685 21.36 -5.68 -14.34
CA PRO A 685 20.48 -4.86 -13.53
C PRO A 685 20.24 -3.48 -14.18
N ILE A 686 18.97 -3.14 -14.40
CA ILE A 686 18.52 -1.98 -15.18
C ILE A 686 17.81 -0.90 -14.35
N GLY A 687 17.38 -1.22 -13.13
CA GLY A 687 16.62 -0.31 -12.28
C GLY A 687 16.53 -0.76 -10.83
N VAL A 688 16.08 0.14 -9.96
CA VAL A 688 15.89 -0.11 -8.52
C VAL A 688 14.50 0.37 -8.11
N GLN A 689 13.76 -0.49 -7.42
CA GLN A 689 12.58 -0.13 -6.63
C GLN A 689 13.02 0.03 -5.17
N TYR A 690 12.64 1.12 -4.52
CA TYR A 690 12.71 1.26 -3.08
C TYR A 690 11.30 1.15 -2.49
N ILE A 691 11.13 0.30 -1.48
CA ILE A 691 9.88 0.18 -0.74
C ILE A 691 10.07 0.92 0.59
N GLY A 692 9.11 1.75 0.98
CA GLY A 692 9.11 2.46 2.25
C GLY A 692 8.61 1.56 3.40
N PRO A 693 9.21 1.65 4.60
CA PRO A 693 8.64 0.99 5.77
C PRO A 693 7.41 1.78 6.25
N SER A 694 6.38 1.06 6.71
CA SER A 694 5.09 1.64 7.07
C SER A 694 5.11 2.53 8.32
N ILE A 695 4.18 3.48 8.40
CA ILE A 695 3.82 4.15 9.65
C ILE A 695 2.96 3.24 10.53
N THR A 696 2.08 2.40 9.97
CA THR A 696 1.36 1.37 10.74
C THR A 696 2.31 0.30 11.29
N PRO A 697 2.08 -0.24 12.50
CA PRO A 697 2.78 -1.45 12.95
C PRO A 697 2.24 -2.73 12.28
N PHE A 698 1.07 -2.67 11.62
CA PHE A 698 0.40 -3.82 11.03
C PHE A 698 1.29 -4.61 10.05
N THR A 699 1.51 -5.91 10.23
CA THR A 699 1.60 -6.61 11.52
C THR A 699 3.07 -6.80 11.90
N GLU A 700 3.34 -6.90 13.20
CA GLU A 700 4.64 -7.27 13.76
C GLU A 700 5.80 -6.30 13.39
N ASN A 701 5.54 -5.01 13.15
CA ASN A 701 6.57 -4.00 12.83
C ASN A 701 6.63 -2.82 13.83
N ASN A 702 7.79 -2.17 13.95
CA ASN A 702 7.94 -0.87 14.64
C ASN A 702 7.63 0.32 13.72
N PRO A 703 6.70 1.24 14.04
CA PRO A 703 6.38 2.42 13.21
C PRO A 703 7.62 3.19 12.73
N ALA A 704 7.68 3.48 11.42
CA ALA A 704 8.89 3.97 10.77
C ALA A 704 8.62 5.02 9.67
N TYR A 705 9.66 5.74 9.26
CA TYR A 705 9.71 6.57 8.06
C TYR A 705 11.12 6.58 7.45
N ARG A 706 11.21 6.99 6.18
CA ARG A 706 12.47 7.03 5.41
C ARG A 706 12.80 8.47 5.00
N ILE A 707 14.08 8.83 5.01
CA ILE A 707 14.63 10.04 4.41
C ILE A 707 15.54 9.64 3.25
N TYR A 708 15.47 10.36 2.14
CA TYR A 708 16.39 10.20 1.02
C TYR A 708 17.24 11.44 0.83
N HIS A 709 18.51 11.24 0.47
CA HIS A 709 19.42 12.30 0.04
C HIS A 709 19.67 12.17 -1.47
N GLN A 710 19.57 13.28 -2.21
CA GLN A 710 19.74 13.32 -3.66
C GLN A 710 20.58 14.52 -4.12
N ASN A 711 21.19 14.42 -5.30
CA ASN A 711 21.82 15.57 -5.97
C ASN A 711 20.80 16.39 -6.79
N LYS A 712 21.25 17.48 -7.40
CA LYS A 712 20.40 18.39 -8.22
C LYS A 712 19.67 17.66 -9.36
N GLN A 713 20.23 16.59 -9.92
CA GLN A 713 19.65 15.79 -11.00
C GLN A 713 18.61 14.76 -10.50
N GLY A 714 18.48 14.56 -9.18
CA GLY A 714 17.62 13.53 -8.60
C GLY A 714 18.29 12.16 -8.46
N LEU A 715 19.61 12.04 -8.64
CA LEU A 715 20.30 10.78 -8.33
C LEU A 715 20.32 10.57 -6.82
N ILE A 716 19.83 9.42 -6.36
CA ILE A 716 19.83 9.06 -4.94
C ILE A 716 21.26 8.79 -4.48
N LEU A 717 21.69 9.59 -3.51
CA LEU A 717 23.03 9.57 -2.92
C LEU A 717 23.09 8.74 -1.64
N ASP A 718 22.03 8.69 -0.84
CA ASP A 718 21.89 7.82 0.33
C ASP A 718 20.41 7.75 0.77
N SER A 719 20.08 6.82 1.67
CA SER A 719 18.78 6.85 2.39
C SER A 719 18.92 6.41 3.85
N GLU A 720 18.08 6.96 4.72
CA GLU A 720 18.11 6.79 6.17
C GLU A 720 16.74 6.32 6.67
N THR A 721 16.67 5.21 7.40
CA THR A 721 15.43 4.77 8.08
C THR A 721 15.42 5.23 9.54
N TYR A 722 14.28 5.76 9.98
CA TYR A 722 13.99 6.09 11.37
C TYR A 722 12.78 5.29 11.87
N TYR A 723 12.83 4.79 13.10
CA TYR A 723 11.72 4.08 13.76
C TYR A 723 11.65 4.44 15.24
N PHE A 724 10.57 4.08 15.95
CA PHE A 724 10.61 3.96 17.41
C PHE A 724 10.24 2.54 17.85
N ASN A 725 10.82 2.08 18.95
CA ASN A 725 10.52 0.75 19.48
C ASN A 725 9.17 0.77 20.24
N LEU A 726 8.23 -0.09 19.84
CA LEU A 726 6.89 -0.14 20.43
C LEU A 726 6.89 -0.59 21.90
N THR A 727 7.79 -1.50 22.27
CA THR A 727 7.93 -1.98 23.66
C THR A 727 8.38 -0.83 24.57
N GLU A 728 9.50 -0.16 24.23
CA GLU A 728 10.03 1.04 24.93
C GLU A 728 8.96 2.13 25.10
N ALA A 729 8.20 2.41 24.04
CA ALA A 729 7.16 3.44 24.05
C ALA A 729 5.93 3.05 24.91
N ASN A 730 5.56 1.77 24.93
CA ASN A 730 4.42 1.28 25.70
C ASN A 730 4.76 0.93 27.16
N GLU A 731 6.04 0.69 27.50
CA GLU A 731 6.54 0.64 28.88
C GLU A 731 6.53 2.03 29.54
N THR A 732 6.69 3.10 28.76
CA THR A 732 6.72 4.49 29.23
C THR A 732 5.57 5.35 28.67
N PRO A 733 4.29 4.93 28.82
CA PRO A 733 3.17 5.50 28.07
C PRO A 733 2.81 6.94 28.47
N THR A 734 3.38 7.50 29.53
CA THR A 734 3.26 8.94 29.85
C THR A 734 4.17 9.82 29.00
N SER A 735 5.25 9.27 28.43
CA SER A 735 6.22 9.95 27.57
C SER A 735 5.85 9.85 26.09
N GLU A 736 6.41 10.75 25.28
CA GLU A 736 6.37 10.65 23.81
C GLU A 736 7.41 9.61 23.31
N PRO A 737 7.16 8.86 22.22
CA PRO A 737 8.06 7.82 21.74
C PRO A 737 9.43 8.34 21.29
N ARG A 738 10.48 7.58 21.63
CA ARG A 738 11.85 7.87 21.23
C ARG A 738 12.13 7.35 19.82
N TRP A 739 12.03 8.25 18.84
CA TRP A 739 12.49 7.96 17.47
C TRP A 739 14.02 7.82 17.42
N ARG A 740 14.47 6.67 16.93
CA ARG A 740 15.85 6.22 16.77
C ARG A 740 16.21 6.26 15.27
N PHE A 741 17.45 6.62 14.97
CA PHE A 741 18.06 6.34 13.67
C PHE A 741 18.34 4.83 13.58
N SER A 742 17.97 4.19 12.47
CA SER A 742 18.23 2.77 12.23
C SER A 742 19.58 2.60 11.54
N TYR A 743 19.71 3.13 10.32
CA TYR A 743 20.92 3.04 9.51
C TYR A 743 20.93 4.10 8.40
N SER A 744 22.13 4.43 7.89
CA SER A 744 22.34 5.03 6.57
C SER A 744 22.65 3.89 5.60
N THR A 745 22.06 3.93 4.41
CA THR A 745 22.19 2.85 3.42
C THR A 745 23.64 2.68 2.99
N ARG A 746 24.33 3.75 2.62
CA ARG A 746 25.74 3.65 2.20
C ARG A 746 26.68 3.22 3.31
N ALA A 747 26.46 3.69 4.54
CA ALA A 747 27.27 3.31 5.70
C ALA A 747 27.05 1.83 6.07
N HIS A 748 25.79 1.37 6.10
CA HIS A 748 25.44 0.00 6.48
C HIS A 748 25.86 -1.03 5.43
N LEU A 749 25.65 -0.72 4.15
CA LEU A 749 25.88 -1.65 3.04
C LEU A 749 27.31 -1.55 2.44
N ASN A 750 28.13 -0.67 3.00
CA ASN A 750 29.47 -0.31 2.51
C ASN A 750 29.47 0.03 1.00
N MET A 751 28.52 0.88 0.60
CA MET A 751 28.34 1.30 -0.80
C MET A 751 29.05 2.63 -1.06
N THR A 752 30.33 2.56 -1.42
CA THR A 752 31.18 3.73 -1.65
C THR A 752 30.74 4.57 -2.85
N TYR A 753 30.31 3.97 -3.96
CA TYR A 753 30.11 4.65 -5.26
C TYR A 753 28.67 5.09 -5.58
N GLY A 754 27.73 4.99 -4.63
CA GLY A 754 26.32 5.37 -4.81
C GLY A 754 25.35 4.19 -4.76
N LEU A 755 24.06 4.44 -5.00
CA LEU A 755 22.97 3.46 -4.84
C LEU A 755 22.33 3.03 -6.17
N GLY A 756 23.14 2.79 -7.21
CA GLY A 756 22.66 2.36 -8.54
C GLY A 756 22.36 0.86 -8.65
N PRO A 757 21.73 0.39 -9.75
CA PRO A 757 21.31 -1.00 -9.92
C PRO A 757 22.45 -2.03 -9.74
N ASN A 758 23.66 -1.70 -10.21
CA ASN A 758 24.85 -2.54 -10.04
C ASN A 758 25.27 -2.69 -8.57
N GLN A 759 25.17 -1.63 -7.76
CA GLN A 759 25.53 -1.69 -6.34
C GLN A 759 24.52 -2.53 -5.54
N TRP A 760 23.23 -2.41 -5.86
CA TRP A 760 22.19 -3.26 -5.26
C TRP A 760 22.31 -4.73 -5.69
N HIS A 761 22.66 -5.01 -6.95
CA HIS A 761 23.01 -6.36 -7.40
C HIS A 761 24.19 -6.95 -6.62
N GLN A 762 25.27 -6.17 -6.44
CA GLN A 762 26.44 -6.60 -5.65
C GLN A 762 26.10 -6.84 -4.18
N TYR A 763 25.18 -6.07 -3.60
CA TYR A 763 24.71 -6.33 -2.24
C TYR A 763 23.78 -7.54 -2.16
N LEU A 764 22.95 -7.80 -3.17
CA LEU A 764 22.16 -9.03 -3.26
C LEU A 764 23.04 -10.29 -3.29
N GLN A 765 24.17 -10.24 -4.01
CA GLN A 765 25.17 -11.32 -4.04
C GLN A 765 25.77 -11.54 -2.63
N LYS A 766 26.23 -10.47 -1.97
CA LYS A 766 26.69 -10.54 -0.57
C LYS A 766 25.62 -11.11 0.36
N LEU A 767 24.37 -10.70 0.22
CA LEU A 767 23.25 -11.24 1.01
C LEU A 767 23.01 -12.72 0.79
N HIS A 768 23.34 -13.27 -0.38
CA HIS A 768 23.26 -14.71 -0.64
C HIS A 768 24.40 -15.46 0.07
N GLU A 769 25.63 -14.97 -0.11
CA GLU A 769 26.88 -15.59 0.32
C GLU A 769 27.15 -15.47 1.84
N ASP A 770 26.78 -14.33 2.44
CA ASP A 770 27.04 -13.96 3.82
C ASP A 770 25.75 -14.06 4.65
N ASP A 771 25.81 -14.80 5.76
CA ASP A 771 24.68 -15.00 6.69
C ASP A 771 24.58 -13.87 7.74
N GLU A 772 25.67 -13.17 8.08
CA GLU A 772 25.66 -12.03 9.00
C GLU A 772 25.08 -10.79 8.32
N GLN A 773 25.49 -10.53 7.06
CA GLN A 773 24.88 -9.47 6.24
C GLN A 773 23.38 -9.71 6.06
N PHE A 774 22.97 -10.97 5.88
CA PHE A 774 21.56 -11.34 5.81
C PHE A 774 20.82 -11.17 7.14
N ASP A 775 21.36 -11.67 8.25
CA ASP A 775 20.75 -11.50 9.58
C ASP A 775 20.67 -10.01 9.97
N ASN A 776 21.55 -9.15 9.44
CA ASN A 776 21.49 -7.69 9.59
C ASN A 776 20.42 -7.02 8.70
N PHE A 777 20.31 -7.42 7.42
CA PHE A 777 19.19 -7.01 6.56
C PHE A 777 17.84 -7.40 7.17
N TYR A 778 17.70 -8.62 7.68
CA TYR A 778 16.46 -9.13 8.29
C TYR A 778 16.01 -8.31 9.51
N LYS A 779 16.94 -7.78 10.31
CA LYS A 779 16.62 -6.86 11.43
C LYS A 779 16.04 -5.53 10.91
N ASN A 780 16.63 -4.96 9.86
CA ASN A 780 16.15 -3.71 9.26
C ASN A 780 14.81 -3.89 8.54
N PHE A 781 14.61 -5.01 7.82
CA PHE A 781 13.37 -5.36 7.12
C PHE A 781 12.12 -5.28 8.02
N TYR A 782 12.23 -5.72 9.28
CA TYR A 782 11.19 -5.60 10.32
C TYR A 782 11.39 -4.42 11.29
N ARG A 783 12.27 -3.46 10.95
CA ARG A 783 12.59 -2.24 11.72
C ARG A 783 12.92 -2.51 13.20
N TYR A 784 13.73 -3.53 13.47
CA TYR A 784 14.08 -4.01 14.81
C TYR A 784 12.87 -4.32 15.72
N SER A 785 11.77 -4.82 15.14
CA SER A 785 10.58 -5.29 15.86
C SER A 785 10.91 -6.42 16.84
N ASP A 786 10.60 -6.24 18.13
CA ASP A 786 11.00 -7.17 19.20
C ASP A 786 10.37 -8.55 19.05
N VAL A 787 9.17 -8.64 18.46
CA VAL A 787 8.52 -9.94 18.17
C VAL A 787 9.21 -10.72 17.05
N LYS A 788 10.09 -10.07 16.27
CA LYS A 788 10.93 -10.68 15.22
C LYS A 788 12.40 -10.81 15.62
N LEU A 789 12.90 -10.01 16.57
CA LEU A 789 14.24 -10.15 17.10
C LEU A 789 14.42 -11.55 17.73
N GLY A 790 15.56 -12.18 17.47
CA GLY A 790 15.85 -13.55 17.89
C GLY A 790 15.22 -14.66 17.01
N GLN A 791 14.33 -14.34 16.06
CA GLN A 791 13.88 -15.31 15.05
C GLN A 791 14.97 -15.54 13.98
N VAL A 792 15.30 -16.79 13.69
CA VAL A 792 16.40 -17.16 12.78
C VAL A 792 15.87 -17.47 11.37
N CYS A 793 16.03 -16.53 10.44
CA CYS A 793 15.55 -16.65 9.06
C CYS A 793 16.60 -17.32 8.13
N LYS A 794 16.78 -18.64 8.25
CA LYS A 794 17.76 -19.39 7.41
C LYS A 794 17.09 -20.27 6.35
N ASN A 795 17.91 -20.83 5.45
CA ASN A 795 17.51 -21.76 4.38
C ASN A 795 16.33 -21.22 3.54
N LYS A 796 15.14 -21.84 3.66
CA LYS A 796 13.92 -21.44 2.93
C LYS A 796 13.55 -19.97 3.16
N CYS A 797 13.70 -19.46 4.38
CA CYS A 797 13.33 -18.08 4.72
C CYS A 797 14.25 -17.07 4.00
N LYS A 798 15.57 -17.25 4.14
CA LYS A 798 16.60 -16.52 3.38
C LYS A 798 16.35 -16.60 1.87
N TYR A 799 16.15 -17.81 1.34
CA TYR A 799 15.90 -18.02 -0.08
C TYR A 799 14.66 -17.26 -0.60
N GLN A 800 13.56 -17.26 0.16
CA GLN A 800 12.33 -16.59 -0.25
C GLN A 800 12.48 -15.07 -0.24
N LEU A 801 12.96 -14.47 0.85
CA LEU A 801 13.19 -13.02 0.89
C LEU A 801 14.14 -12.56 -0.21
N LEU A 802 15.27 -13.24 -0.43
CA LEU A 802 16.21 -12.88 -1.50
C LEU A 802 15.68 -13.11 -2.93
N SER A 803 14.66 -13.96 -3.11
CA SER A 803 13.95 -14.07 -4.40
C SER A 803 13.04 -12.88 -4.67
N ASP A 804 12.55 -12.22 -3.61
CA ASP A 804 11.57 -11.13 -3.70
C ASP A 804 12.25 -9.77 -3.97
N LEU A 805 13.56 -9.67 -3.69
CA LEU A 805 14.42 -8.55 -4.07
C LEU A 805 14.79 -8.54 -5.58
N VAL A 806 14.27 -9.50 -6.38
CA VAL A 806 14.68 -9.74 -7.77
C VAL A 806 13.51 -9.71 -8.74
N LEU A 807 13.46 -8.66 -9.57
CA LEU A 807 12.47 -8.51 -10.62
C LEU A 807 13.02 -8.93 -11.99
N MET A 808 12.58 -10.10 -12.46
CA MET A 808 12.96 -10.73 -13.72
C MET A 808 11.74 -11.04 -14.62
N HIS A 809 12.00 -11.53 -15.83
CA HIS A 809 11.03 -11.81 -16.91
C HIS A 809 9.80 -12.66 -16.48
N PRO A 810 8.60 -12.07 -16.28
CA PRO A 810 7.47 -12.70 -15.59
C PRO A 810 7.04 -14.07 -16.13
N TYR A 811 6.94 -14.20 -17.46
CA TYR A 811 6.51 -15.45 -18.11
C TYR A 811 7.55 -16.58 -18.12
N LYS A 812 8.81 -16.30 -17.74
CA LYS A 812 9.92 -17.27 -17.72
C LYS A 812 10.31 -17.62 -16.28
N THR A 813 10.29 -16.64 -15.39
CA THR A 813 10.49 -16.84 -13.95
C THR A 813 9.19 -17.27 -13.29
N LYS A 814 8.92 -18.59 -13.29
CA LYS A 814 7.91 -19.18 -12.40
C LYS A 814 8.21 -18.74 -10.95
N PRO A 815 7.32 -17.99 -10.27
CA PRO A 815 7.51 -17.72 -8.85
C PRO A 815 7.53 -19.07 -8.10
N LYS A 816 8.50 -19.27 -7.20
CA LYS A 816 8.86 -20.63 -6.74
C LYS A 816 7.99 -21.09 -5.56
N PRO A 817 7.23 -22.21 -5.70
CA PRO A 817 6.18 -22.57 -4.75
C PRO A 817 6.65 -22.69 -3.30
N PHE A 818 5.82 -22.16 -2.39
CA PHE A 818 6.04 -22.22 -0.94
C PHE A 818 6.23 -23.65 -0.41
N LEU A 819 5.76 -24.69 -1.11
CA LEU A 819 5.86 -26.11 -0.71
C LEU A 819 6.39 -27.07 -1.79
N ALA A 820 7.35 -26.64 -2.61
CA ALA A 820 8.10 -27.55 -3.49
C ALA A 820 9.18 -28.37 -2.74
N ASN A 821 8.80 -29.20 -1.75
CA ASN A 821 9.77 -30.11 -1.11
C ASN A 821 9.17 -31.45 -0.67
N ARG A 822 8.86 -32.32 -1.64
CA ARG A 822 8.55 -33.73 -1.36
C ARG A 822 8.89 -34.71 -2.50
N LYS A 823 10.19 -34.91 -2.75
CA LYS A 823 10.81 -36.26 -2.82
C LYS A 823 12.33 -36.22 -2.97
N THR A 824 12.96 -37.23 -2.34
CA THR A 824 14.32 -37.74 -2.59
C THR A 824 15.45 -36.74 -2.70
N SER A 825 16.17 -36.57 -1.58
CA SER A 825 17.63 -36.54 -1.64
C SER A 825 18.13 -37.73 -2.47
N ASN A 826 19.14 -37.50 -3.32
CA ASN A 826 20.03 -38.54 -3.80
C ASN A 826 21.40 -37.91 -4.10
N HIS A 827 22.47 -38.46 -3.54
CA HIS A 827 23.79 -37.84 -3.62
C HIS A 827 24.47 -38.01 -4.99
N HIS A 828 25.14 -36.95 -5.42
CA HIS A 828 26.21 -36.93 -6.41
C HIS A 828 27.25 -35.91 -5.90
N ARG A 829 28.53 -36.25 -5.70
CA ARG A 829 29.24 -37.53 -5.85
C ARG A 829 30.32 -37.60 -4.77
N ASP A 830 30.76 -38.81 -4.42
CA ASP A 830 32.17 -39.04 -4.12
C ASP A 830 32.69 -40.19 -4.99
N ARG A 831 33.94 -40.05 -5.45
CA ARG A 831 34.68 -41.09 -6.17
C ARG A 831 35.86 -41.51 -5.29
N HIS A 832 35.82 -42.73 -4.78
CA HIS A 832 37.02 -43.47 -4.45
C HIS A 832 36.83 -44.94 -4.83
N ASP A 833 37.86 -45.53 -5.43
CA ASP A 833 37.90 -46.94 -5.77
C ASP A 833 38.00 -47.81 -4.51
N HIS A 834 37.31 -48.96 -4.51
CA HIS A 834 37.95 -50.28 -4.42
C HIS A 834 36.93 -51.43 -4.59
N HIS A 835 37.44 -52.65 -4.80
CA HIS A 835 36.65 -53.88 -4.93
C HIS A 835 35.86 -54.19 -3.62
N HIS A 836 34.65 -54.77 -3.64
CA HIS A 836 34.46 -56.19 -3.97
C HIS A 836 32.98 -56.62 -4.17
N HIS A 837 32.84 -57.69 -4.96
CA HIS A 837 31.87 -58.80 -4.94
C HIS A 837 30.54 -58.81 -4.12
N HIS A 838 29.54 -59.37 -4.82
CA HIS A 838 28.50 -60.34 -4.39
C HIS A 838 27.18 -59.90 -3.73
N HIS A 839 26.10 -60.33 -4.42
CA HIS A 839 24.83 -60.90 -3.90
C HIS A 839 23.90 -60.03 -3.02
N HIS A 840 22.62 -60.35 -2.82
CA HIS A 840 21.52 -60.97 -3.61
C HIS A 840 20.30 -60.95 -2.66
N HIS A 841 19.06 -61.17 -3.17
CA HIS A 841 17.85 -61.37 -2.35
C HIS A 841 17.40 -60.19 -1.44
N HIS A 842 16.18 -60.18 -0.89
CA HIS A 842 14.84 -60.42 -1.49
C HIS A 842 13.78 -59.98 -0.46
N HIS A 843 12.58 -59.61 -0.90
CA HIS A 843 11.40 -59.35 -0.04
C HIS A 843 11.52 -58.13 0.92
N HIS A 844 10.43 -57.59 1.47
CA HIS A 844 9.04 -58.05 1.41
C HIS A 844 8.03 -56.93 1.11
#